data_AF-A0A0H2RI62-F1
#
_entry.id   AF-A0A0H2RI62-F1
#
_cell.length_a   1.000
_cell.length_b   1.000
_cell.length_c   1.000
_cell.angle_alpha   90.00
_cell.angle_beta   90.00
_cell.angle_gamma   90.00
#
_symmetry.space_group_name_H-M   'P 1'
#
loop_
_entity.id
_entity.type
_entity.pdbx_description
1 polymer ?
#
loop_
_entity_poly.entity_id
_entity_poly.type
_entity_poly.pdbx_seq_one_letter_code
_entity_poly.pdbx_strand_id
1 'polypeptide(L)'
;MVVSLVTAFPDIQFEIFKVLSLGSLVILRQVCRSLNTAIMSNKQLWISILERDVLSRGINLHPLRISKDEASVQHVESWIRCALSLSRAHREERRPITTHVKLELRVTWLKILRINWCIVASSSERESRLTIWNLQGGSPAISKEYYLPGPVGDGVVDDGGSGITLALTIGTTNMFVHVLSVCEIDRAASICSLAILRDVSYVRSLNGRWIVCAVRQGDDTYPTLVDWTTSRQWALSPRWYIDHPNLPWGVLHSAVLVATQWLDCIVVIMSKTVEIFRIADLQRDSKSVSSVASFRVIIPRTHVEDNTDGADLEEAMFHTYGQCKTPDGHPILSFTCRTKTRSYSLFSIIFSDPNFTLLEGSLNVTKNLRPHDFPSGGSSFAVGRASNYEVHLRIRDDYELLPELIFVKIDRFCEDNALLSASCPRAVTDEFPLLHFTTSMDFDDVTGLLVVGTCKGRLCFARFIPEEMIASGSLMDELPAQSSRGDELSIASIDMDIPPYFIHAQKSKYDFALPSQYIEETVETWPPLPRGSLASGPWSNDWSQYENLRHWVVPANRWPMIDVGGFYHVDSIVPRIRLVMDTLGDVIPLAYRLNPEIVVYRIGPRYYMVTVTKDVLNMLNFEDMPLPNLDVTSPLQSEFFEALTRSNVQPHPRRFGKSGEVGLFHAAKWVDRLLEVVAQNAEELKIELSEIGPDPNFWSEDDFIMIVEKVTYRM
;
A
#
# COMPACT_ATOMS: atom_id res chain seq x y z
N MET A 1 54.55 22.45 6.86
CA MET A 1 53.12 22.75 7.17
C MET A 1 52.50 21.72 8.12
N VAL A 2 52.59 20.41 7.85
CA VAL A 2 52.02 19.34 8.72
C VAL A 2 52.50 19.43 10.18
N VAL A 3 53.80 19.64 10.42
CA VAL A 3 54.35 19.81 11.78
C VAL A 3 53.71 20.99 12.52
N SER A 4 53.47 22.11 11.81
CA SER A 4 52.84 23.31 12.38
C SER A 4 51.37 23.11 12.76
N LEU A 5 50.66 22.22 12.05
CA LEU A 5 49.25 21.93 12.33
C LEU A 5 49.10 20.99 13.52
N VAL A 6 49.96 19.97 13.63
CA VAL A 6 49.98 19.03 14.77
C VAL A 6 50.29 19.75 16.08
N THR A 7 51.12 20.81 16.05
CA THR A 7 51.48 21.60 17.22
C THR A 7 50.52 22.76 17.52
N ALA A 8 49.53 23.02 16.66
CA ALA A 8 48.55 24.08 16.90
C ALA A 8 47.62 23.72 18.06
N PHE A 9 47.07 24.74 18.73
CA PHE A 9 46.09 24.54 19.80
C PHE A 9 44.82 23.85 19.26
N PRO A 10 44.13 23.01 20.06
CA PRO A 10 42.98 22.23 19.59
C PRO A 10 41.81 23.05 19.03
N ASP A 11 41.60 24.27 19.53
CA ASP A 11 40.62 25.23 19.04
C ASP A 11 40.97 25.74 17.63
N ILE A 12 42.25 26.08 17.40
CA ILE A 12 42.74 26.44 16.07
C ILE A 12 42.63 25.26 15.10
N GLN A 13 43.00 24.06 15.55
CA GLN A 13 42.82 22.84 14.76
C GLN A 13 41.36 22.62 14.39
N PHE A 14 40.43 22.79 15.34
CA PHE A 14 39.00 22.67 15.11
C PHE A 14 38.50 23.66 14.05
N GLU A 15 38.83 24.95 14.17
CA GLU A 15 38.41 25.96 13.19
C GLU A 15 38.99 25.69 11.80
N ILE A 16 40.25 25.25 11.72
CA ILE A 16 40.85 24.81 10.45
C ILE A 16 40.10 23.60 9.89
N PHE A 17 39.84 22.56 10.68
CA PHE A 17 39.15 21.36 10.21
C PHE A 17 37.72 21.64 9.78
N LYS A 18 37.02 22.55 10.48
CA LYS A 18 35.64 22.94 10.19
C LYS A 18 35.47 23.57 8.81
N VAL A 19 36.48 24.26 8.27
CA VAL A 19 36.44 24.85 6.92
C VAL A 19 36.86 23.87 5.81
N LEU A 20 37.47 22.74 6.15
CA LEU A 20 37.92 21.76 5.17
C LEU A 20 36.78 20.88 4.66
N SER A 21 36.83 20.52 3.38
CA SER A 21 35.91 19.54 2.80
C SER A 21 36.06 18.17 3.48
N LEU A 22 34.99 17.37 3.50
CA LEU A 22 35.04 16.01 4.04
C LEU A 22 36.16 15.17 3.39
N GLY A 23 36.35 15.28 2.07
CA GLY A 23 37.43 14.61 1.36
C GLY A 23 38.82 15.01 1.85
N SER A 24 39.04 16.31 2.08
CA SER A 24 40.29 16.83 2.65
C SER A 24 40.53 16.32 4.07
N LEU A 25 39.49 16.21 4.90
CA LEU A 25 39.60 15.67 6.26
C LEU A 25 39.96 14.18 6.25
N VAL A 26 39.35 13.40 5.35
CA VAL A 26 39.70 11.97 5.18
C VAL A 26 41.17 11.82 4.78
N ILE A 27 41.67 12.66 3.85
CA ILE A 27 43.09 12.66 3.47
C ILE A 27 43.97 13.05 4.66
N LEU A 28 43.61 14.09 5.42
CA LEU A 28 44.37 14.54 6.60
C LEU A 28 44.47 13.47 7.69
N ARG A 29 43.41 12.69 7.91
CA ARG A 29 43.43 11.54 8.85
C ARG A 29 44.50 10.50 8.48
N GLN A 30 44.82 10.37 7.19
CA GLN A 30 45.83 9.41 6.72
C GLN A 30 47.27 9.93 6.85
N VAL A 31 47.47 11.23 7.13
CA VAL A 31 48.81 11.84 7.20
C VAL A 31 49.60 11.41 8.43
N CYS A 32 49.00 11.47 9.62
CA CYS A 32 49.65 11.01 10.85
C CYS A 32 48.63 10.64 11.95
N ARG A 33 49.07 9.83 12.94
CA ARG A 33 48.23 9.37 14.04
C ARG A 33 47.65 10.52 14.88
N SER A 34 48.42 11.58 15.10
CA SER A 34 47.97 12.73 15.89
C SER A 34 46.80 13.46 15.23
N LEU A 35 46.90 13.73 13.92
CA LEU A 35 45.79 14.35 13.16
C LEU A 35 44.59 13.41 13.08
N ASN A 36 44.81 12.12 12.86
CA ASN A 36 43.73 11.14 12.89
C ASN A 36 42.99 11.19 14.24
N THR A 37 43.72 11.16 15.35
CA THR A 37 43.15 11.20 16.70
C THR A 37 42.42 12.52 16.94
N ALA A 38 42.99 13.65 16.56
CA ALA A 38 42.38 14.97 16.72
C ALA A 38 41.06 15.11 15.95
N ILE A 39 40.99 14.58 14.72
CA ILE A 39 39.77 14.59 13.90
C ILE A 39 38.75 13.58 14.44
N MET A 40 39.18 12.36 14.78
CA MET A 40 38.30 11.25 15.21
C MET A 40 37.71 11.41 16.61
N SER A 41 38.33 12.21 17.47
CA SER A 41 37.84 12.43 18.84
C SER A 41 36.97 13.67 18.98
N ASN A 42 36.87 14.51 17.94
CA ASN A 42 36.16 15.79 18.04
C ASN A 42 34.70 15.68 17.57
N LYS A 43 33.78 15.42 18.51
CA LYS A 43 32.33 15.32 18.23
C LYS A 43 31.75 16.58 17.55
N GLN A 44 32.16 17.77 18.00
CA GLN A 44 31.65 19.04 17.48
C GLN A 44 32.05 19.26 16.02
N LEU A 45 33.22 18.77 15.62
CA LEU A 45 33.67 18.82 14.23
C LEU A 45 32.74 17.98 13.35
N TRP A 46 32.44 16.76 13.77
CA TRP A 46 31.55 15.87 13.01
C TRP A 46 30.10 16.36 12.98
N ILE A 47 29.59 16.96 14.05
CA ILE A 47 28.28 17.63 14.02
C ILE A 47 28.27 18.79 13.01
N SER A 48 29.34 19.59 12.99
CA SER A 48 29.48 20.69 12.01
C SER A 48 29.52 20.16 10.56
N ILE A 49 30.22 19.04 10.33
CA ILE A 49 30.26 18.37 9.02
C ILE A 49 28.89 17.81 8.65
N LEU A 50 28.19 17.20 9.61
CA LEU A 50 26.85 16.67 9.39
C LEU A 50 25.89 17.79 8.94
N GLU A 51 25.93 18.93 9.63
CA GLU A 51 25.11 20.09 9.29
C GLU A 51 25.48 20.66 7.91
N ARG A 52 26.78 20.84 7.65
CA ARG A 52 27.29 21.43 6.41
C ARG A 52 27.15 20.53 5.19
N ASP A 53 27.45 19.24 5.29
CA ASP A 53 27.61 18.35 4.13
C ASP A 53 26.42 17.41 3.92
N VAL A 54 25.54 17.25 4.92
CA VAL A 54 24.37 16.36 4.84
C VAL A 54 23.09 17.18 4.93
N LEU A 55 22.86 17.86 6.06
CA LEU A 55 21.58 18.55 6.32
C LEU A 55 21.38 19.76 5.40
N SER A 56 22.41 20.58 5.16
CA SER A 56 22.34 21.74 4.24
C SER A 56 22.02 21.32 2.78
N ARG A 57 22.29 20.06 2.43
CA ARG A 57 22.01 19.48 1.11
C ARG A 57 20.63 18.82 1.04
N GLY A 58 19.82 18.94 2.08
CA GLY A 58 18.51 18.30 2.18
C GLY A 58 18.55 16.78 2.31
N ILE A 59 19.71 16.20 2.64
CA ILE A 59 19.83 14.76 2.88
C ILE A 59 19.34 14.48 4.30
N ASN A 60 18.31 13.65 4.43
CA ASN A 60 17.78 13.30 5.74
C ASN A 60 18.64 12.27 6.46
N LEU A 61 18.46 12.26 7.77
CA LEU A 61 18.99 11.24 8.67
C LEU A 61 17.86 10.36 9.19
N HIS A 62 18.22 9.18 9.68
CA HIS A 62 17.25 8.20 10.15
C HIS A 62 16.42 8.80 11.29
N PRO A 63 15.09 8.68 11.29
CA PRO A 63 14.27 9.22 12.37
C PRO A 63 14.57 8.56 13.72
N LEU A 64 14.88 7.26 13.71
CA LEU A 64 15.26 6.48 14.91
C LEU A 64 16.72 6.65 15.36
N ARG A 65 17.43 7.69 14.92
CA ARG A 65 18.79 7.94 15.44
C ARG A 65 18.73 8.35 16.91
N ILE A 66 19.73 7.94 17.70
CA ILE A 66 19.87 8.44 19.07
C ILE A 66 20.10 9.95 19.07
N SER A 67 19.85 10.59 20.22
CA SER A 67 19.98 12.05 20.31
C SER A 67 21.42 12.50 19.99
N LYS A 68 21.57 13.71 19.44
CA LYS A 68 22.91 14.29 19.19
C LYS A 68 23.74 14.34 20.47
N ASP A 69 23.12 14.45 21.64
CA ASP A 69 23.80 14.54 22.93
C ASP A 69 24.35 13.19 23.39
N GLU A 70 23.59 12.11 23.21
CA GLU A 70 24.00 10.73 23.53
C GLU A 70 24.97 10.15 22.50
N ALA A 71 24.92 10.63 21.25
CA ALA A 71 25.73 10.08 20.17
C ALA A 71 27.24 10.21 20.41
N SER A 72 27.97 9.13 20.21
CA SER A 72 29.43 9.14 20.13
C SER A 72 29.90 9.80 18.83
N VAL A 73 31.20 10.08 18.73
CA VAL A 73 31.79 10.60 17.48
C VAL A 73 31.60 9.62 16.32
N GLN A 74 31.79 8.33 16.61
CA GLN A 74 31.64 7.23 15.65
C GLN A 74 30.20 7.13 15.14
N HIS A 75 29.22 7.36 16.02
CA HIS A 75 27.80 7.39 15.63
C HIS A 75 27.55 8.51 14.61
N VAL A 76 27.97 9.75 14.92
CA VAL A 76 27.80 10.90 14.00
C VAL A 76 28.53 10.68 12.67
N GLU A 77 29.75 10.16 12.70
CA GLU A 77 30.49 9.82 11.48
C GLU A 77 29.76 8.75 10.65
N SER A 78 29.22 7.71 11.28
CA SER A 78 28.48 6.65 10.59
C SER A 78 27.21 7.18 9.91
N TRP A 79 26.50 8.12 10.55
CA TRP A 79 25.34 8.78 9.95
C TRP A 79 25.72 9.57 8.69
N ILE A 80 26.82 10.33 8.73
CA ILE A 80 27.32 11.08 7.58
C ILE A 80 27.68 10.13 6.44
N ARG A 81 28.44 9.07 6.75
CA ARG A 81 28.85 8.06 5.78
C ARG A 81 27.64 7.39 5.13
N CYS A 82 26.70 6.91 5.93
CA CYS A 82 25.48 6.26 5.48
C CYS A 82 24.68 7.18 4.54
N ALA A 83 24.37 8.40 4.99
CA ALA A 83 23.58 9.37 4.24
C ALA A 83 24.22 9.76 2.90
N LEU A 84 25.54 10.01 2.89
CA LEU A 84 26.26 10.35 1.65
C LEU A 84 26.41 9.14 0.72
N SER A 85 26.66 7.95 1.26
CA SER A 85 26.77 6.72 0.46
C SER A 85 25.44 6.31 -0.15
N LEU A 86 24.32 6.45 0.56
CA LEU A 86 22.98 6.22 0.03
C LEU A 86 22.61 7.26 -1.02
N SER A 87 22.83 8.54 -0.73
CA SER A 87 22.61 9.58 -1.74
C SER A 87 23.46 9.34 -2.99
N ARG A 88 24.64 8.74 -2.85
CA ARG A 88 25.48 8.34 -3.97
C ARG A 88 24.96 7.08 -4.65
N ALA A 89 24.57 6.04 -3.91
CA ALA A 89 24.02 4.79 -4.43
C ALA A 89 22.68 4.97 -5.16
N HIS A 90 21.89 5.98 -4.81
CA HIS A 90 20.68 6.34 -5.56
C HIS A 90 20.95 7.17 -6.83
N ARG A 91 22.14 7.79 -6.93
CA ARG A 91 22.57 8.54 -8.12
C ARG A 91 23.40 7.70 -9.07
N GLU A 92 24.25 6.85 -8.50
CA GLU A 92 25.10 5.92 -9.22
C GLU A 92 24.36 4.61 -9.41
N GLU A 93 24.62 3.96 -10.54
CA GLU A 93 23.95 2.73 -10.96
C GLU A 93 24.46 1.49 -10.21
N ARG A 94 24.50 1.57 -8.87
CA ARG A 94 25.02 0.51 -8.03
C ARG A 94 23.99 -0.60 -7.90
N ARG A 95 24.45 -1.82 -8.19
CA ARG A 95 23.66 -3.03 -7.92
C ARG A 95 23.49 -3.18 -6.40
N PRO A 96 22.27 -3.42 -5.90
CA PRO A 96 22.07 -3.74 -4.50
C PRO A 96 22.69 -5.10 -4.18
N ILE A 97 23.05 -5.31 -2.91
CA ILE A 97 23.39 -6.64 -2.39
C ILE A 97 22.05 -7.31 -2.09
N THR A 98 21.74 -8.37 -2.83
CA THR A 98 20.48 -9.09 -2.70
C THR A 98 20.62 -10.37 -1.88
N THR A 99 19.59 -10.71 -1.12
CA THR A 99 19.50 -11.98 -0.39
C THR A 99 18.09 -12.53 -0.55
N HIS A 100 18.02 -13.76 -1.04
CA HIS A 100 16.75 -14.42 -1.35
C HIS A 100 16.43 -15.50 -0.33
N VAL A 101 15.17 -15.52 0.11
CA VAL A 101 14.65 -16.58 0.97
C VAL A 101 13.39 -17.16 0.33
N LYS A 102 13.29 -18.49 0.28
CA LYS A 102 12.10 -19.19 -0.17
C LYS A 102 11.31 -19.66 1.05
N LEU A 103 10.06 -19.26 1.13
CA LEU A 103 9.08 -19.72 2.09
C LEU A 103 8.21 -20.83 1.49
N GLU A 104 7.63 -21.64 2.37
CA GLU A 104 6.60 -22.63 2.01
C GLU A 104 5.26 -21.97 1.68
N LEU A 105 5.00 -20.80 2.27
CA LEU A 105 3.76 -20.04 2.18
C LEU A 105 3.90 -18.81 1.28
N ARG A 106 2.77 -18.30 0.80
CA ARG A 106 2.72 -17.10 -0.06
C ARG A 106 2.86 -15.86 0.83
N VAL A 107 3.71 -14.91 0.45
CA VAL A 107 3.81 -13.66 1.22
C VAL A 107 2.56 -12.83 0.97
N THR A 108 1.90 -12.38 2.02
CA THR A 108 0.66 -11.58 1.93
C THR A 108 0.86 -10.14 2.38
N TRP A 109 1.74 -9.92 3.35
CA TRP A 109 2.07 -8.59 3.84
C TRP A 109 3.45 -8.60 4.49
N LEU A 110 4.19 -7.50 4.41
CA LEU A 110 5.46 -7.35 5.12
C LEU A 110 5.72 -5.90 5.54
N LYS A 111 6.54 -5.73 6.59
CA LYS A 111 7.03 -4.42 7.03
C LYS A 111 8.43 -4.51 7.65
N ILE A 112 9.31 -3.58 7.28
CA ILE A 112 10.59 -3.34 7.94
C ILE A 112 10.32 -2.58 9.25
N LEU A 113 10.93 -3.05 10.34
CA LEU A 113 10.84 -2.45 11.66
C LEU A 113 12.26 -2.14 12.15
N ARG A 114 12.48 -0.91 12.63
CA ARG A 114 13.75 -0.51 13.27
C ARG A 114 15.01 -1.00 12.54
N ILE A 115 14.99 -1.02 11.21
CA ILE A 115 16.10 -1.38 10.30
C ILE A 115 16.50 -2.85 10.31
N ASN A 116 16.66 -3.43 11.50
CA ASN A 116 17.19 -4.75 11.74
C ASN A 116 16.10 -5.83 11.84
N TRP A 117 14.84 -5.44 11.81
CA TRP A 117 13.73 -6.36 11.96
C TRP A 117 12.82 -6.27 10.76
N CYS A 118 12.19 -7.39 10.41
CA CYS A 118 11.12 -7.42 9.43
C CYS A 118 10.02 -8.33 9.92
N ILE A 119 8.77 -7.93 9.76
CA ILE A 119 7.62 -8.79 9.99
C ILE A 119 7.08 -9.21 8.65
N VAL A 120 6.87 -10.51 8.50
CA VAL A 120 6.34 -11.11 7.28
C VAL A 120 5.11 -11.92 7.65
N ALA A 121 3.97 -11.52 7.09
CA ALA A 121 2.78 -12.35 7.04
C ALA A 121 2.84 -13.22 5.78
N SER A 122 2.61 -14.51 5.96
CA SER A 122 2.56 -15.46 4.85
C SER A 122 1.44 -16.45 5.07
N SER A 123 0.73 -16.84 4.00
CA SER A 123 -0.50 -17.59 4.13
C SER A 123 -0.69 -18.59 2.99
N SER A 124 -1.49 -19.60 3.26
CA SER A 124 -2.12 -20.51 2.31
C SER A 124 -3.59 -20.70 2.70
N GLU A 125 -4.30 -21.59 2.02
CA GLU A 125 -5.65 -21.97 2.39
C GLU A 125 -5.69 -22.83 3.68
N ARG A 126 -4.55 -23.36 4.13
CA ARG A 126 -4.45 -24.29 5.27
C ARG A 126 -3.92 -23.65 6.54
N GLU A 127 -3.09 -22.63 6.40
CA GLU A 127 -2.46 -21.94 7.53
C GLU A 127 -2.07 -20.51 7.16
N SER A 128 -1.96 -19.68 8.18
CA SER A 128 -1.47 -18.31 8.08
C SER A 128 -0.49 -18.06 9.20
N ARG A 129 0.66 -17.50 8.85
CA ARG A 129 1.80 -17.31 9.76
C ARG A 129 2.23 -15.85 9.77
N LEU A 130 2.61 -15.37 10.95
CA LEU A 130 3.26 -14.09 11.17
C LEU A 130 4.65 -14.35 11.75
N THR A 131 5.69 -13.98 11.00
CA THR A 131 7.08 -14.27 11.36
C THR A 131 7.85 -12.99 11.63
N ILE A 132 8.65 -12.97 12.70
CA ILE A 132 9.63 -11.91 12.97
C ILE A 132 10.97 -12.37 12.43
N TRP A 133 11.60 -11.55 11.60
CA TRP A 133 12.91 -11.78 11.02
C TRP A 133 13.92 -10.83 11.64
N ASN A 134 15.06 -11.38 12.04
CA ASN A 134 16.26 -10.61 12.35
C ASN A 134 17.10 -10.47 11.07
N LEU A 135 17.43 -9.24 10.72
CA LEU A 135 18.17 -8.86 9.51
C LEU A 135 19.63 -8.50 9.80
N GLN A 136 20.10 -8.68 11.04
CA GLN A 136 21.49 -8.47 11.44
C GLN A 136 22.38 -9.61 10.92
N GLY A 137 23.63 -9.26 10.55
CA GLY A 137 24.67 -10.22 10.19
C GLY A 137 24.57 -10.76 8.76
N GLY A 138 23.95 -10.01 7.85
CA GLY A 138 23.91 -10.30 6.40
C GLY A 138 23.03 -11.48 5.97
N SER A 139 22.55 -12.32 6.89
CA SER A 139 21.71 -13.47 6.58
C SER A 139 20.38 -13.37 7.34
N PRO A 140 19.29 -12.91 6.69
CA PRO A 140 17.98 -12.83 7.31
C PRO A 140 17.56 -14.18 7.90
N ALA A 141 17.17 -14.17 9.18
CA ALA A 141 16.78 -15.37 9.90
C ALA A 141 15.46 -15.15 10.65
N ILE A 142 14.60 -16.17 10.66
CA ILE A 142 13.38 -16.15 11.48
C ILE A 142 13.79 -16.20 12.95
N SER A 143 13.41 -15.16 13.69
CA SER A 143 13.56 -15.12 15.14
C SER A 143 12.40 -15.81 15.86
N LYS A 144 11.17 -15.64 15.37
CA LYS A 144 9.97 -16.25 15.96
C LYS A 144 8.83 -16.35 14.94
N GLU A 145 7.97 -17.35 15.11
CA GLU A 145 6.82 -17.64 14.25
C GLU A 145 5.54 -17.75 15.09
N TYR A 146 4.46 -17.20 14.56
CA TYR A 146 3.12 -17.21 15.15
C TYR A 146 2.09 -17.62 14.12
N TYR A 147 0.97 -18.17 14.58
CA TYR A 147 -0.14 -18.59 13.73
C TYR A 147 -1.33 -17.63 13.87
N LEU A 148 -1.98 -17.36 12.75
CA LEU A 148 -3.14 -16.49 12.63
C LEU A 148 -4.34 -17.29 12.09
N PRO A 149 -5.58 -16.94 12.48
CA PRO A 149 -6.78 -17.65 12.02
C PRO A 149 -7.15 -17.33 10.56
N GLY A 150 -6.45 -16.42 9.88
CA GLY A 150 -6.73 -16.01 8.51
C GLY A 150 -5.55 -15.28 7.88
N PRO A 151 -5.57 -15.06 6.56
CA PRO A 151 -4.53 -14.30 5.87
C PRO A 151 -4.50 -12.84 6.33
N VAL A 152 -3.34 -12.19 6.27
CA VAL A 152 -3.24 -10.74 6.48
C VAL A 152 -3.53 -10.05 5.14
N GLY A 153 -4.64 -9.32 5.07
CA GLY A 153 -5.05 -8.62 3.84
C GLY A 153 -4.36 -7.27 3.67
N ASP A 154 -4.23 -6.52 4.77
CA ASP A 154 -3.45 -5.29 4.85
C ASP A 154 -3.01 -5.03 6.30
N GLY A 155 -2.12 -4.06 6.49
CA GLY A 155 -1.60 -3.73 7.81
C GLY A 155 -0.86 -2.40 7.83
N VAL A 156 -0.87 -1.75 8.99
CA VAL A 156 -0.14 -0.51 9.27
C VAL A 156 0.67 -0.67 10.54
N VAL A 157 1.74 0.11 10.63
CA VAL A 157 2.69 0.07 11.74
C VAL A 157 2.87 1.46 12.30
N ASP A 158 2.83 1.57 13.62
CA ASP A 158 3.23 2.73 14.39
C ASP A 158 4.46 2.35 15.22
N ASP A 159 5.64 2.72 14.71
CA ASP A 159 6.92 2.58 15.40
C ASP A 159 7.20 3.86 16.18
N GLY A 160 6.49 3.99 17.31
CA GLY A 160 6.79 5.01 18.30
C GLY A 160 8.11 4.69 19.00
N GLY A 161 8.87 5.71 19.38
CA GLY A 161 10.14 5.52 20.11
C GLY A 161 9.99 4.64 21.37
N SER A 162 8.80 4.66 22.01
CA SER A 162 8.48 3.85 23.19
C SER A 162 7.93 2.44 22.92
N GLY A 163 7.54 2.11 21.68
CA GLY A 163 6.86 0.86 21.39
C GLY A 163 6.49 0.72 19.91
N ILE A 164 6.46 -0.52 19.42
CA ILE A 164 5.99 -0.83 18.07
C ILE A 164 4.60 -1.43 18.18
N THR A 165 3.63 -0.77 17.55
CA THR A 165 2.26 -1.25 17.46
C THR A 165 1.91 -1.56 16.01
N LEU A 166 1.24 -2.69 15.78
CA LEU A 166 0.72 -3.07 14.48
C LEU A 166 -0.80 -3.07 14.55
N ALA A 167 -1.45 -2.72 13.46
CA ALA A 167 -2.86 -3.04 13.23
C ALA A 167 -2.93 -3.82 11.92
N LEU A 168 -3.44 -5.05 11.96
CA LEU A 168 -3.50 -5.95 10.81
C LEU A 168 -4.94 -6.31 10.51
N THR A 169 -5.39 -6.21 9.25
CA THR A 169 -6.68 -6.77 8.84
C THR A 169 -6.52 -8.26 8.59
N ILE A 170 -7.21 -9.07 9.39
CA ILE A 170 -7.23 -10.52 9.25
C ILE A 170 -8.43 -10.93 8.38
N GLY A 171 -8.13 -11.59 7.27
CA GLY A 171 -9.07 -12.01 6.23
C GLY A 171 -9.89 -13.24 6.57
N THR A 172 -10.51 -13.29 7.75
CA THR A 172 -11.40 -14.38 8.15
C THR A 172 -12.75 -14.34 7.44
N THR A 173 -13.64 -15.31 7.70
CA THR A 173 -15.05 -15.28 7.26
C THR A 173 -15.70 -13.95 7.64
N ASN A 174 -15.50 -13.53 8.89
CA ASN A 174 -15.83 -12.19 9.38
C ASN A 174 -14.53 -11.41 9.64
N MET A 175 -14.09 -10.62 8.67
CA MET A 175 -12.83 -9.86 8.78
C MET A 175 -12.81 -8.99 10.03
N PHE A 176 -11.64 -8.87 10.64
CA PHE A 176 -11.42 -8.03 11.83
C PHE A 176 -10.04 -7.39 11.78
N VAL A 177 -9.81 -6.37 12.61
CA VAL A 177 -8.48 -5.78 12.82
C VAL A 177 -7.87 -6.31 14.11
N HIS A 178 -6.68 -6.91 14.03
CA HIS A 178 -5.89 -7.35 15.17
C HIS A 178 -4.83 -6.29 15.50
N VAL A 179 -4.90 -5.74 16.71
CA VAL A 179 -3.90 -4.80 17.23
C VAL A 179 -2.87 -5.59 18.01
N LEU A 180 -1.60 -5.45 17.62
CA LEU A 180 -0.47 -6.21 18.14
C LEU A 180 0.63 -5.27 18.63
N SER A 181 1.45 -5.73 19.57
CA SER A 181 2.71 -5.08 19.94
C SER A 181 3.88 -5.97 19.61
N VAL A 182 4.93 -5.38 19.05
CA VAL A 182 6.21 -6.07 18.81
C VAL A 182 7.19 -5.59 19.85
N CYS A 183 7.76 -6.52 20.61
CA CYS A 183 8.62 -6.20 21.75
C CYS A 183 9.69 -7.28 21.96
N GLU A 184 10.57 -7.04 22.93
CA GLU A 184 11.52 -8.02 23.45
C GLU A 184 11.06 -8.53 24.82
N ILE A 185 10.96 -9.86 24.95
CA ILE A 185 10.63 -10.57 26.19
C ILE A 185 11.77 -11.58 26.43
N ASP A 186 12.43 -11.49 27.58
CA ASP A 186 13.54 -12.39 27.95
C ASP A 186 14.64 -12.49 26.87
N ARG A 187 14.95 -11.36 26.21
CA ARG A 187 15.91 -11.27 25.08
C ARG A 187 15.49 -11.98 23.79
N ALA A 188 14.21 -12.31 23.66
CA ALA A 188 13.63 -12.85 22.46
C ALA A 188 12.59 -11.89 21.89
N ALA A 189 12.66 -11.66 20.58
CA ALA A 189 11.63 -10.94 19.84
C ALA A 189 10.27 -11.65 20.02
N SER A 190 9.24 -10.89 20.35
CA SER A 190 7.91 -11.42 20.64
C SER A 190 6.80 -10.52 20.09
N ILE A 191 5.64 -11.11 19.74
CA ILE A 191 4.42 -10.40 19.36
C ILE A 191 3.33 -10.68 20.39
N CYS A 192 2.81 -9.62 21.00
CA CYS A 192 1.71 -9.67 21.95
C CYS A 192 0.42 -9.15 21.33
N SER A 193 -0.69 -9.83 21.62
CA SER A 193 -2.04 -9.38 21.29
C SER A 193 -2.48 -8.27 22.24
N LEU A 194 -2.84 -7.10 21.68
CA LEU A 194 -3.34 -5.96 22.46
C LEU A 194 -4.87 -5.85 22.40
N ALA A 195 -5.46 -5.96 21.21
CA ALA A 195 -6.91 -5.86 21.02
C ALA A 195 -7.36 -6.57 19.73
N ILE A 196 -8.62 -7.01 19.70
CA ILE A 196 -9.29 -7.54 18.50
C ILE A 196 -10.51 -6.66 18.23
N LEU A 197 -10.47 -5.92 17.12
CA LEU A 197 -11.53 -5.02 16.70
C LEU A 197 -12.41 -5.73 15.68
N ARG A 198 -13.51 -6.30 16.17
CA ARG A 198 -14.53 -6.92 15.31
C ARG A 198 -15.31 -5.84 14.56
N ASP A 199 -15.97 -6.25 13.48
CA ASP A 199 -16.84 -5.43 12.65
C ASP A 199 -16.14 -4.33 11.85
N VAL A 200 -14.81 -4.22 11.90
CA VAL A 200 -14.03 -3.26 11.11
C VAL A 200 -12.92 -3.97 10.36
N SER A 201 -12.58 -3.46 9.18
CA SER A 201 -11.52 -4.03 8.33
C SER A 201 -10.91 -2.96 7.43
N TYR A 202 -9.84 -3.36 6.73
CA TYR A 202 -9.07 -2.52 5.83
C TYR A 202 -8.48 -1.31 6.56
N VAL A 203 -7.45 -1.57 7.36
CA VAL A 203 -6.81 -0.53 8.15
C VAL A 203 -6.08 0.46 7.24
N ARG A 204 -6.21 1.76 7.54
CA ARG A 204 -5.67 2.86 6.73
C ARG A 204 -4.72 3.76 7.51
N SER A 205 -4.80 3.73 8.84
CA SER A 205 -3.92 4.48 9.72
C SER A 205 -3.88 3.87 11.11
N LEU A 206 -2.74 3.99 11.77
CA LEU A 206 -2.54 3.71 13.19
C LEU A 206 -1.64 4.83 13.75
N ASN A 207 -2.09 5.51 14.80
CA ASN A 207 -1.31 6.50 15.52
C ASN A 207 -1.69 6.45 17.01
N GLY A 208 -0.79 5.94 17.83
CA GLY A 208 -1.03 5.68 19.25
C GLY A 208 -2.28 4.82 19.44
N ARG A 209 -3.31 5.40 20.07
CA ARG A 209 -4.57 4.70 20.36
C ARG A 209 -5.59 4.71 19.21
N TRP A 210 -5.35 5.50 18.17
CA TRP A 210 -6.32 5.75 17.11
C TRP A 210 -6.05 4.88 15.89
N ILE A 211 -7.09 4.21 15.41
CA ILE A 211 -7.07 3.43 14.16
C ILE A 211 -8.16 3.96 13.24
N VAL A 212 -7.82 4.18 11.98
CA VAL A 212 -8.82 4.45 10.93
C VAL A 212 -8.98 3.21 10.06
N CYS A 213 -10.20 2.70 9.97
CA CYS A 213 -10.60 1.58 9.12
C CYS A 213 -11.49 2.09 7.98
N ALA A 214 -11.32 1.52 6.77
CA ALA A 214 -12.12 1.90 5.62
C ALA A 214 -13.50 1.26 5.61
N VAL A 215 -13.64 0.06 6.19
CA VAL A 215 -14.89 -0.72 6.17
C VAL A 215 -15.36 -0.99 7.59
N ARG A 216 -16.68 -0.94 7.76
CA ARG A 216 -17.38 -1.42 8.94
C ARG A 216 -18.56 -2.31 8.55
N GLN A 217 -18.58 -3.56 9.04
CA GLN A 217 -19.64 -4.54 8.75
C GLN A 217 -19.92 -4.69 7.24
N GLY A 218 -18.86 -4.70 6.43
CA GLY A 218 -18.98 -4.76 4.97
C GLY A 218 -19.42 -3.46 4.29
N ASP A 219 -19.61 -2.36 5.02
CA ASP A 219 -19.92 -1.03 4.49
C ASP A 219 -18.67 -0.15 4.46
N ASP A 220 -18.28 0.35 3.28
CA ASP A 220 -17.21 1.33 3.07
C ASP A 220 -17.73 2.75 2.75
N THR A 221 -19.01 3.03 3.03
CA THR A 221 -19.57 4.37 2.82
C THR A 221 -18.91 5.41 3.74
N TYR A 222 -18.65 5.02 4.99
CA TYR A 222 -18.05 5.88 6.01
C TYR A 222 -16.80 5.22 6.60
N PRO A 223 -15.63 5.86 6.54
CA PRO A 223 -14.49 5.44 7.34
C PRO A 223 -14.88 5.38 8.82
N THR A 224 -14.31 4.44 9.56
CA THR A 224 -14.53 4.32 11.00
C THR A 224 -13.25 4.63 11.73
N LEU A 225 -13.30 5.62 12.63
CA LEU A 225 -12.25 5.86 13.61
C LEU A 225 -12.52 5.01 14.84
N VAL A 226 -11.51 4.31 15.33
CA VAL A 226 -11.58 3.44 16.49
C VAL A 226 -10.52 3.87 17.50
N ASP A 227 -10.93 4.09 18.75
CA ASP A 227 -10.02 4.08 19.89
C ASP A 227 -9.89 2.63 20.35
N TRP A 228 -8.82 1.96 19.95
CA TRP A 228 -8.68 0.53 20.21
C TRP A 228 -8.48 0.20 21.69
N THR A 229 -8.02 1.18 22.49
CA THR A 229 -7.84 1.01 23.93
C THR A 229 -9.17 1.01 24.68
N THR A 230 -10.17 1.74 24.18
CA THR A 230 -11.51 1.83 24.79
C THR A 230 -12.58 1.10 23.98
N SER A 231 -12.24 0.57 22.81
CA SER A 231 -13.15 0.00 21.81
C SER A 231 -14.26 0.96 21.34
N ARG A 232 -14.11 2.27 21.57
CA ARG A 232 -15.06 3.28 21.07
C ARG A 232 -14.86 3.49 19.58
N GLN A 233 -15.97 3.66 18.85
CA GLN A 233 -15.97 3.77 17.40
C GLN A 233 -16.82 4.97 16.97
N TRP A 234 -16.32 5.71 15.98
CA TRP A 234 -17.00 6.85 15.37
C TRP A 234 -17.01 6.68 13.86
N ALA A 235 -18.19 6.76 13.25
CA ALA A 235 -18.29 6.91 11.81
C ALA A 235 -17.82 8.32 11.42
N LEU A 236 -16.78 8.40 10.60
CA LEU A 236 -16.31 9.66 10.03
C LEU A 236 -17.18 9.96 8.82
N SER A 237 -18.07 10.95 8.93
CA SER A 237 -19.01 11.33 7.87
C SER A 237 -18.40 12.41 6.97
N PRO A 238 -17.98 12.09 5.75
CA PRO A 238 -17.44 13.06 4.80
C PRO A 238 -18.45 14.17 4.55
N ARG A 239 -17.97 15.42 4.47
CA ARG A 239 -18.85 16.58 4.31
C ARG A 239 -19.58 16.53 2.98
N TRP A 240 -18.94 15.94 1.97
CA TRP A 240 -19.51 15.75 0.64
C TRP A 240 -20.89 15.07 0.66
N TYR A 241 -21.12 14.10 1.55
CA TYR A 241 -22.44 13.47 1.71
C TYR A 241 -23.43 14.35 2.47
N ILE A 242 -22.95 15.14 3.43
CA ILE A 242 -23.77 16.06 4.24
C ILE A 242 -24.29 17.22 3.38
N ASP A 243 -23.44 17.75 2.50
CA ASP A 243 -23.79 18.87 1.61
C ASP A 243 -24.72 18.43 0.47
N HIS A 244 -24.84 17.12 0.23
CA HIS A 244 -25.69 16.55 -0.82
C HIS A 244 -26.62 15.44 -0.31
N PRO A 245 -27.48 15.70 0.68
CA PRO A 245 -28.30 14.67 1.32
C PRO A 245 -29.38 14.11 0.38
N ASN A 246 -29.69 14.85 -0.69
CA ASN A 246 -30.66 14.47 -1.71
C ASN A 246 -30.02 13.68 -2.87
N LEU A 247 -28.69 13.55 -2.91
CA LEU A 247 -28.08 12.72 -3.94
C LEU A 247 -28.46 11.26 -3.67
N PRO A 248 -28.95 10.54 -4.69
CA PRO A 248 -29.47 9.21 -4.44
C PRO A 248 -28.31 8.27 -4.02
N TRP A 249 -28.57 7.39 -3.05
CA TRP A 249 -27.54 6.59 -2.36
C TRP A 249 -26.90 5.63 -3.37
N GLY A 250 -25.70 5.97 -3.85
CA GLY A 250 -25.00 5.23 -4.91
C GLY A 250 -24.23 6.10 -5.90
N VAL A 251 -24.62 7.36 -6.14
CA VAL A 251 -23.86 8.27 -7.05
C VAL A 251 -22.46 8.55 -6.53
N LEU A 252 -22.39 8.65 -5.21
CA LEU A 252 -21.21 9.03 -4.49
C LEU A 252 -20.59 7.77 -3.92
N HIS A 253 -19.94 6.99 -4.77
CA HIS A 253 -18.92 6.06 -4.29
C HIS A 253 -17.61 6.83 -4.15
N SER A 254 -17.09 6.89 -2.93
CA SER A 254 -15.71 7.31 -2.66
C SER A 254 -15.10 6.41 -1.60
N ALA A 255 -14.10 5.63 -2.01
CA ALA A 255 -13.38 4.71 -1.14
C ALA A 255 -12.26 5.45 -0.40
N VAL A 256 -11.92 4.95 0.78
CA VAL A 256 -10.83 5.49 1.59
C VAL A 256 -9.51 4.91 1.10
N LEU A 257 -8.64 5.78 0.59
CA LEU A 257 -7.33 5.40 0.07
C LEU A 257 -6.29 5.36 1.19
N VAL A 258 -6.23 6.42 2.00
CA VAL A 258 -5.27 6.52 3.11
C VAL A 258 -5.79 7.49 4.18
N ALA A 259 -5.36 7.30 5.42
CA ALA A 259 -5.66 8.20 6.52
C ALA A 259 -4.39 8.49 7.35
N THR A 260 -4.35 9.64 8.02
CA THR A 260 -3.31 9.96 8.99
C THR A 260 -3.85 10.83 10.11
N GLN A 261 -3.23 10.73 11.29
CA GLN A 261 -3.38 11.76 12.31
C GLN A 261 -2.35 12.86 12.03
N TRP A 262 -2.84 14.10 11.97
CA TRP A 262 -1.99 15.26 11.83
C TRP A 262 -2.46 16.35 12.78
N LEU A 263 -1.58 16.72 13.72
CA LEU A 263 -1.92 17.60 14.84
C LEU A 263 -3.08 17.01 15.67
N ASP A 264 -4.13 17.79 15.88
CA ASP A 264 -5.38 17.42 16.55
C ASP A 264 -6.49 17.02 15.55
N CYS A 265 -6.12 16.67 14.31
CA CYS A 265 -7.03 16.25 13.26
C CYS A 265 -6.73 14.84 12.76
N ILE A 266 -7.78 14.19 12.25
CA ILE A 266 -7.69 13.02 11.38
C ILE A 266 -7.92 13.51 9.96
N VAL A 267 -6.97 13.25 9.07
CA VAL A 267 -7.08 13.58 7.64
C VAL A 267 -7.28 12.29 6.88
N VAL A 268 -8.33 12.23 6.07
CA VAL A 268 -8.70 11.06 5.27
C VAL A 268 -8.71 11.47 3.81
N ILE A 269 -7.89 10.80 3.00
CA ILE A 269 -7.94 10.95 1.54
C ILE A 269 -8.84 9.85 0.99
N MET A 270 -9.92 10.28 0.37
CA MET A 270 -10.86 9.45 -0.35
C MET A 270 -10.56 9.53 -1.85
N SER A 271 -11.16 8.65 -2.65
CA SER A 271 -10.96 8.63 -4.10
C SER A 271 -11.37 9.92 -4.82
N LYS A 272 -12.17 10.79 -4.20
CA LYS A 272 -12.65 12.06 -4.79
C LYS A 272 -12.37 13.29 -3.94
N THR A 273 -12.18 13.11 -2.63
CA THR A 273 -12.09 14.21 -1.68
C THR A 273 -11.00 13.99 -0.65
N VAL A 274 -10.54 15.09 -0.05
CA VAL A 274 -9.77 15.08 1.19
C VAL A 274 -10.68 15.59 2.29
N GLU A 275 -10.85 14.80 3.33
CA GLU A 275 -11.73 15.09 4.47
C GLU A 275 -10.89 15.30 5.73
N ILE A 276 -11.24 16.30 6.53
CA ILE A 276 -10.55 16.64 7.78
C ILE A 276 -11.54 16.57 8.93
N PHE A 277 -11.20 15.83 9.98
CA PHE A 277 -12.03 15.63 11.18
C PHE A 277 -11.26 16.07 12.40
N ARG A 278 -11.87 16.86 13.30
CA ARG A 278 -11.21 17.29 14.53
C ARG A 278 -11.36 16.23 15.63
N ILE A 279 -10.26 15.89 16.29
CA ILE A 279 -10.26 14.90 17.39
C ILE A 279 -11.07 15.41 18.59
N ALA A 280 -11.07 16.72 18.85
CA ALA A 280 -11.85 17.31 19.94
C ALA A 280 -13.37 17.06 19.81
N ASP A 281 -13.88 16.88 18.58
CA ASP A 281 -15.30 16.63 18.35
C ASP A 281 -15.71 15.17 18.69
N LEU A 282 -14.75 14.26 18.87
CA LEU A 282 -14.96 12.87 19.30
C LEU A 282 -15.38 12.74 20.78
N GLN A 283 -15.18 13.80 21.58
CA GLN A 283 -15.57 13.80 22.99
C GLN A 283 -17.09 13.88 23.19
N ARG A 284 -17.85 14.20 22.12
CA ARG A 284 -19.31 14.17 22.16
C ARG A 284 -19.75 12.71 22.10
N ASP A 285 -20.81 12.34 22.83
CA ASP A 285 -21.39 10.98 22.83
C ASP A 285 -22.06 10.60 21.48
N SER A 286 -21.68 11.25 20.37
CA SER A 286 -22.18 10.94 19.03
C SER A 286 -21.46 9.72 18.45
N LYS A 287 -22.23 8.84 17.78
CA LYS A 287 -21.68 7.68 17.04
C LYS A 287 -21.04 8.06 15.70
N SER A 288 -21.16 9.32 15.29
CA SER A 288 -20.58 9.86 14.06
C SER A 288 -19.97 11.24 14.32
N VAL A 289 -18.98 11.59 13.49
CA VAL A 289 -18.33 12.90 13.46
C VAL A 289 -18.29 13.41 12.04
N SER A 290 -18.81 14.61 11.84
CA SER A 290 -18.79 15.30 10.55
C SER A 290 -17.41 15.90 10.28
N SER A 291 -17.01 15.86 9.03
CA SER A 291 -15.81 16.54 8.54
C SER A 291 -15.92 18.06 8.75
N VAL A 292 -14.88 18.67 9.32
CA VAL A 292 -14.78 20.13 9.49
C VAL A 292 -14.41 20.82 8.17
N ALA A 293 -13.72 20.12 7.27
CA ALA A 293 -13.34 20.62 5.96
C ALA A 293 -13.25 19.48 4.94
N SER A 294 -13.80 19.72 3.74
CA SER A 294 -13.76 18.79 2.61
C SER A 294 -13.23 19.50 1.38
N PHE A 295 -12.30 18.86 0.68
CA PHE A 295 -11.69 19.40 -0.53
C PHE A 295 -11.88 18.40 -1.66
N ARG A 296 -12.49 18.84 -2.76
CA ARG A 296 -12.51 18.03 -3.98
C ARG A 296 -11.13 18.09 -4.62
N VAL A 297 -10.57 16.93 -4.92
CA VAL A 297 -9.30 16.87 -5.64
C VAL A 297 -9.59 17.09 -7.12
N ILE A 298 -9.18 18.25 -7.64
CA ILE A 298 -9.32 18.59 -9.05
C ILE A 298 -7.94 18.46 -9.68
N ILE A 299 -7.73 17.41 -10.46
CA ILE A 299 -6.53 17.30 -11.29
C ILE A 299 -6.76 18.07 -12.58
N PRO A 300 -5.93 19.08 -12.89
CA PRO A 300 -6.07 19.88 -14.09
C PRO A 300 -5.89 18.99 -15.31
N ARG A 301 -6.84 19.11 -16.24
CA ARG A 301 -6.85 18.36 -17.48
C ARG A 301 -5.58 18.70 -18.26
N THR A 302 -4.76 17.69 -18.52
CA THR A 302 -3.58 17.83 -19.37
C THR A 302 -3.96 17.84 -20.86
N HIS A 303 -5.15 17.34 -21.20
CA HIS A 303 -5.70 17.32 -22.56
C HIS A 303 -7.12 17.92 -22.61
N VAL A 304 -7.35 18.83 -23.55
CA VAL A 304 -8.60 19.61 -23.72
C VAL A 304 -9.77 18.74 -24.21
N GLU A 305 -9.51 17.54 -24.73
CA GLU A 305 -10.50 16.72 -25.43
C GLU A 305 -11.21 15.68 -24.57
N ASP A 306 -10.71 15.37 -23.37
CA ASP A 306 -11.39 14.43 -22.46
C ASP A 306 -12.45 15.16 -21.62
N ASN A 307 -13.69 15.12 -22.11
CA ASN A 307 -14.88 15.62 -21.41
C ASN A 307 -15.35 14.71 -20.26
N THR A 308 -14.56 13.72 -19.84
CA THR A 308 -14.92 12.88 -18.72
C THR A 308 -14.84 13.68 -17.41
N ASP A 309 -15.91 13.59 -16.62
CA ASP A 309 -16.06 14.21 -15.30
C ASP A 309 -14.98 13.67 -14.35
N GLY A 310 -14.05 14.54 -13.92
CA GLY A 310 -13.11 14.37 -12.80
C GLY A 310 -12.20 13.13 -12.82
N ALA A 311 -10.87 13.34 -12.78
CA ALA A 311 -9.95 12.23 -12.54
C ALA A 311 -10.07 11.76 -11.07
N ASP A 312 -10.73 10.62 -10.85
CA ASP A 312 -10.73 9.95 -9.55
C ASP A 312 -9.29 9.58 -9.15
N LEU A 313 -8.99 9.69 -7.86
CA LEU A 313 -7.80 9.14 -7.25
C LEU A 313 -7.91 7.62 -7.13
N GLU A 314 -6.82 6.94 -7.44
CA GLU A 314 -6.67 5.49 -7.34
C GLU A 314 -5.77 5.12 -6.17
N GLU A 315 -4.76 5.95 -5.88
CA GLU A 315 -3.83 5.77 -4.77
C GLU A 315 -3.51 7.11 -4.13
N ALA A 316 -3.25 7.11 -2.84
CA ALA A 316 -2.77 8.28 -2.12
C ALA A 316 -1.86 7.88 -0.97
N MET A 317 -0.89 8.74 -0.66
CA MET A 317 0.07 8.48 0.40
C MET A 317 0.46 9.78 1.11
N PHE A 318 0.33 9.80 2.44
CA PHE A 318 0.76 10.94 3.24
C PHE A 318 2.26 10.98 3.42
N HIS A 319 2.82 12.18 3.36
CA HIS A 319 4.18 12.44 3.76
C HIS A 319 4.29 12.96 5.19
N THR A 320 4.46 12.03 6.13
CA THR A 320 4.81 12.34 7.52
C THR A 320 6.30 12.64 7.62
N TYR A 321 6.71 13.75 7.02
CA TYR A 321 7.99 14.36 7.33
C TYR A 321 7.84 15.07 8.68
N GLY A 322 8.75 14.81 9.63
CA GLY A 322 8.69 15.45 10.95
C GLY A 322 8.41 16.95 10.83
N GLN A 323 7.50 17.49 11.66
CA GLN A 323 6.95 18.85 11.65
C GLN A 323 7.46 19.79 10.53
N CYS A 324 7.10 19.51 9.27
CA CYS A 324 7.34 20.46 8.19
C CYS A 324 6.53 21.72 8.49
N LYS A 325 7.20 22.87 8.40
CA LYS A 325 6.59 24.18 8.59
C LYS A 325 6.85 25.07 7.38
N THR A 326 5.92 25.95 7.05
CA THR A 326 6.16 27.05 6.11
C THR A 326 7.25 27.98 6.66
N PRO A 327 7.81 28.90 5.85
CA PRO A 327 8.72 29.95 6.35
C PRO A 327 8.14 30.72 7.54
N ASP A 328 6.81 30.92 7.56
CA ASP A 328 6.08 31.58 8.65
C ASP A 328 5.80 30.67 9.86
N GLY A 329 6.23 29.41 9.82
CA GLY A 329 6.08 28.46 10.92
C GLY A 329 4.80 27.62 10.91
N HIS A 330 3.96 27.73 9.86
CA HIS A 330 2.71 26.97 9.77
C HIS A 330 2.94 25.51 9.43
N PRO A 331 2.32 24.54 10.14
CA PRO A 331 2.52 23.14 9.83
C PRO A 331 2.00 22.80 8.43
N ILE A 332 2.72 21.91 7.73
CA ILE A 332 2.38 21.42 6.39
C ILE A 332 2.15 19.91 6.45
N LEU A 333 1.03 19.46 5.87
CA LEU A 333 0.81 18.05 5.54
C LEU A 333 0.83 17.88 4.04
N SER A 334 1.83 17.17 3.53
CA SER A 334 1.91 16.84 2.11
C SER A 334 1.41 15.43 1.86
N PHE A 335 0.88 15.17 0.67
CA PHE A 335 0.58 13.81 0.20
C PHE A 335 0.76 13.71 -1.31
N THR A 336 1.21 12.57 -1.80
CA THR A 336 1.13 12.21 -3.22
C THR A 336 -0.18 11.51 -3.48
N CYS A 337 -0.70 11.67 -4.69
CA CYS A 337 -1.76 10.80 -5.19
C CYS A 337 -1.53 10.44 -6.65
N ARG A 338 -2.06 9.28 -7.02
CA ARG A 338 -2.13 8.80 -8.40
C ARG A 338 -3.58 8.77 -8.84
N THR A 339 -3.84 9.26 -10.03
CA THR A 339 -5.17 9.24 -10.63
C THR A 339 -5.39 7.95 -11.44
N LYS A 340 -6.66 7.66 -11.77
CA LYS A 340 -7.03 6.62 -12.74
C LYS A 340 -6.45 6.86 -14.15
N THR A 341 -6.16 8.11 -14.50
CA THR A 341 -5.45 8.46 -15.75
C THR A 341 -3.93 8.36 -15.62
N ARG A 342 -3.43 7.77 -14.53
CA ARG A 342 -2.02 7.51 -14.23
C ARG A 342 -1.17 8.80 -14.11
N SER A 343 -1.81 9.93 -13.77
CA SER A 343 -1.08 11.15 -13.40
C SER A 343 -0.74 11.14 -11.91
N TYR A 344 0.49 11.56 -11.60
CA TYR A 344 0.93 11.79 -10.23
C TYR A 344 0.84 13.27 -9.90
N SER A 345 0.43 13.56 -8.68
CA SER A 345 0.36 14.93 -8.20
C SER A 345 0.71 14.96 -6.72
N LEU A 346 1.52 15.95 -6.35
CA LEU A 346 1.83 16.25 -4.95
C LEU A 346 0.90 17.37 -4.49
N PHE A 347 0.29 17.15 -3.33
CA PHE A 347 -0.57 18.11 -2.67
C PHE A 347 0.04 18.50 -1.34
N SER A 348 -0.26 19.70 -0.88
CA SER A 348 0.07 20.17 0.46
C SER A 348 -1.12 20.90 1.08
N ILE A 349 -1.36 20.62 2.35
CA ILE A 349 -2.37 21.26 3.18
C ILE A 349 -1.62 22.12 4.20
N ILE A 350 -1.95 23.42 4.24
CA ILE A 350 -1.31 24.42 5.12
C ILE A 350 -2.39 25.08 5.98
N PHE A 351 -2.17 25.16 7.29
CA PHE A 351 -3.08 25.84 8.22
C PHE A 351 -2.52 27.20 8.68
N SER A 352 -3.26 28.29 8.44
CA SER A 352 -2.92 29.62 9.02
C SER A 352 -3.24 29.75 10.49
N ASP A 353 -4.33 29.14 10.94
CA ASP A 353 -5.00 29.52 12.18
C ASP A 353 -5.48 28.26 12.92
N PRO A 354 -5.46 28.23 14.27
CA PRO A 354 -6.13 27.20 15.08
C PRO A 354 -7.61 26.93 14.74
N ASN A 355 -8.28 27.82 14.02
CA ASN A 355 -9.63 27.61 13.48
C ASN A 355 -9.67 26.84 12.16
N PHE A 356 -8.52 26.33 11.69
CA PHE A 356 -8.39 25.52 10.47
C PHE A 356 -8.87 26.25 9.22
N THR A 357 -8.72 27.57 9.18
CA THR A 357 -8.92 28.32 7.94
C THR A 357 -7.81 27.90 6.99
N LEU A 358 -8.17 27.21 5.89
CA LEU A 358 -7.20 26.85 4.86
C LEU A 358 -6.75 28.14 4.18
N LEU A 359 -5.46 28.50 4.30
CA LEU A 359 -4.90 29.64 3.56
C LEU A 359 -4.96 29.40 2.07
N GLU A 360 -4.53 28.21 1.66
CA GLU A 360 -4.38 27.84 0.27
C GLU A 360 -4.18 26.32 0.20
N GLY A 361 -5.04 25.64 -0.54
CA GLY A 361 -4.73 24.32 -1.09
C GLY A 361 -4.04 24.56 -2.41
N SER A 362 -2.77 24.97 -2.39
CA SER A 362 -2.07 25.21 -3.65
C SER A 362 -1.81 23.85 -4.29
N LEU A 363 -2.56 23.59 -5.36
CA LEU A 363 -2.23 22.57 -6.33
C LEU A 363 -1.00 23.07 -7.09
N ASN A 364 0.16 22.95 -6.47
CA ASN A 364 1.42 23.06 -7.18
C ASN A 364 1.56 21.81 -8.03
N VAL A 365 0.99 21.83 -9.23
CA VAL A 365 1.30 20.84 -10.29
C VAL A 365 2.76 21.04 -10.65
N THR A 366 3.64 20.45 -9.83
CA THR A 366 5.10 20.51 -9.93
C THR A 366 5.52 19.72 -11.14
N LYS A 367 5.38 20.32 -12.33
CA LYS A 367 5.38 19.63 -13.62
C LYS A 367 4.30 18.54 -13.62
N ASN A 368 3.50 18.49 -14.68
CA ASN A 368 3.13 17.15 -15.11
C ASN A 368 4.48 16.47 -15.33
N LEU A 369 4.90 15.58 -14.43
CA LEU A 369 5.77 14.49 -14.81
C LEU A 369 5.01 13.91 -15.99
N ARG A 370 5.40 14.31 -17.21
CA ARG A 370 4.52 14.08 -18.35
C ARG A 370 4.39 12.56 -18.43
N PRO A 371 3.27 12.02 -18.93
CA PRO A 371 3.20 10.63 -19.38
C PRO A 371 4.28 10.24 -20.42
N HIS A 372 5.19 11.16 -20.77
CA HIS A 372 6.40 10.92 -21.54
C HIS A 372 7.69 10.90 -20.69
N ASP A 373 7.70 11.52 -19.51
CA ASP A 373 8.79 11.39 -18.51
C ASP A 373 8.63 10.08 -17.70
N PHE A 374 7.40 9.58 -17.59
CA PHE A 374 7.05 8.21 -17.24
C PHE A 374 6.40 7.60 -18.47
N PRO A 375 7.06 6.70 -19.23
CA PRO A 375 6.50 6.18 -20.47
C PRO A 375 5.10 5.60 -20.21
N SER A 376 4.11 6.18 -20.87
CA SER A 376 2.69 5.80 -20.85
C SER A 376 2.52 4.28 -20.95
N GLY A 377 2.23 3.65 -19.81
CA GLY A 377 2.22 2.19 -19.65
C GLY A 377 1.64 1.79 -18.28
N GLY A 378 0.77 0.80 -18.24
CA GLY A 378 -0.02 0.34 -17.09
C GLY A 378 0.81 -0.29 -16.03
N SER A 379 1.21 0.59 -15.14
CA SER A 379 2.11 0.28 -14.08
C SER A 379 1.32 0.04 -12.81
N SER A 380 1.56 -1.14 -12.24
CA SER A 380 1.22 -1.40 -10.86
C SER A 380 2.35 -0.99 -9.96
N PHE A 381 2.02 -0.33 -8.87
CA PHE A 381 2.98 0.21 -7.94
C PHE A 381 2.84 -0.50 -6.60
N ALA A 382 3.95 -1.04 -6.12
CA ALA A 382 4.16 -1.16 -4.69
C ALA A 382 5.07 0.00 -4.30
N VAL A 383 4.66 0.79 -3.30
CA VAL A 383 5.43 1.94 -2.83
C VAL A 383 6.17 1.56 -1.56
N GLY A 384 7.46 1.28 -1.71
CA GLY A 384 8.37 1.29 -0.58
C GLY A 384 8.76 2.73 -0.28
N ARG A 385 8.80 3.12 1.00
CA ARG A 385 9.06 4.51 1.35
C ARG A 385 9.91 4.72 2.58
N ALA A 386 10.84 5.66 2.46
CA ALA A 386 11.20 6.47 3.61
C ALA A 386 11.32 7.97 3.30
N SER A 387 12.27 8.63 3.96
CA SER A 387 12.29 10.06 4.27
C SER A 387 12.36 11.02 3.07
N ASN A 388 12.89 10.61 1.92
CA ASN A 388 13.14 11.42 0.70
C ASN A 388 12.96 10.64 -0.62
N TYR A 389 12.96 9.32 -0.58
CA TYR A 389 12.81 8.47 -1.76
C TYR A 389 11.55 7.62 -1.66
N GLU A 390 10.89 7.47 -2.80
CA GLU A 390 9.86 6.48 -3.03
C GLU A 390 10.39 5.43 -4.01
N VAL A 391 10.12 4.17 -3.74
CA VAL A 391 10.40 3.07 -4.67
C VAL A 391 9.10 2.67 -5.29
N HIS A 392 9.05 2.73 -6.61
CA HIS A 392 7.89 2.44 -7.43
C HIS A 392 8.19 1.16 -8.21
N LEU A 393 7.40 0.11 -8.01
CA LEU A 393 7.38 -0.98 -8.97
C LEU A 393 6.68 -0.50 -10.26
N ARG A 394 7.21 -0.81 -11.44
CA ARG A 394 6.64 -0.45 -12.74
C ARG A 394 6.43 -1.72 -13.56
N ILE A 395 5.23 -1.88 -14.10
CA ILE A 395 4.95 -2.85 -15.17
C ILE A 395 4.70 -2.06 -16.45
N ARG A 396 5.26 -2.51 -17.57
CA ARG A 396 4.97 -1.94 -18.88
C ARG A 396 3.64 -2.52 -19.38
N ASP A 397 2.85 -1.76 -20.16
CA ASP A 397 1.59 -2.27 -20.75
C ASP A 397 1.83 -3.50 -21.66
N ASP A 398 3.08 -3.74 -22.05
CA ASP A 398 3.52 -4.98 -22.65
C ASP A 398 3.79 -6.03 -21.56
N TYR A 399 2.80 -6.90 -21.32
CA TYR A 399 2.88 -7.98 -20.34
C TYR A 399 4.04 -8.95 -20.60
N GLU A 400 4.66 -8.88 -21.78
CA GLU A 400 5.79 -9.72 -22.19
C GLU A 400 7.13 -9.29 -21.57
N LEU A 401 7.20 -8.10 -20.95
CA LEU A 401 8.42 -7.57 -20.35
C LEU A 401 8.47 -7.75 -18.82
N LEU A 402 9.69 -7.86 -18.28
CA LEU A 402 9.93 -7.90 -16.83
C LEU A 402 9.56 -6.55 -16.19
N PRO A 403 8.88 -6.53 -15.02
CA PRO A 403 8.65 -5.32 -14.26
C PRO A 403 9.98 -4.71 -13.81
N GLU A 404 9.99 -3.39 -13.64
CA GLU A 404 11.16 -2.62 -13.25
C GLU A 404 10.92 -1.91 -11.93
N LEU A 405 11.92 -1.86 -11.07
CA LEU A 405 11.90 -0.97 -9.90
C LEU A 405 12.45 0.41 -10.27
N ILE A 406 11.72 1.46 -9.91
CA ILE A 406 12.04 2.86 -10.19
C ILE A 406 12.16 3.62 -8.87
N PHE A 407 13.25 4.35 -8.69
CA PHE A 407 13.52 5.09 -7.45
C PHE A 407 13.17 6.56 -7.59
N VAL A 408 11.94 6.98 -7.28
CA VAL A 408 11.57 8.40 -7.39
C VAL A 408 12.16 9.19 -6.22
N LYS A 409 13.11 10.07 -6.51
CA LYS A 409 13.61 11.04 -5.53
C LYS A 409 12.62 12.18 -5.38
N ILE A 410 12.17 12.42 -4.16
CA ILE A 410 11.35 13.58 -3.79
C ILE A 410 12.27 14.60 -3.14
N ASP A 411 12.76 15.54 -3.95
CA ASP A 411 13.57 16.65 -3.45
C ASP A 411 12.74 17.61 -2.60
N ARG A 412 13.26 18.06 -1.46
CA ARG A 412 12.59 19.03 -0.59
C ARG A 412 12.89 20.46 -1.03
N PHE A 413 11.87 21.33 -0.97
CA PHE A 413 12.02 22.77 -1.19
C PHE A 413 12.93 23.41 -0.14
N CYS A 414 13.80 24.33 -0.58
CA CYS A 414 14.41 25.34 0.27
C CYS A 414 14.17 26.72 -0.37
N GLU A 415 13.34 27.52 0.29
CA GLU A 415 13.17 28.99 0.24
C GLU A 415 12.81 29.73 -1.08
N ASP A 416 13.20 29.29 -2.28
CA ASP A 416 13.05 30.13 -3.49
C ASP A 416 12.10 29.55 -4.55
N ASN A 417 10.77 29.62 -4.34
CA ASN A 417 9.62 29.62 -5.29
C ASN A 417 9.66 28.87 -6.65
N ALA A 418 10.62 27.98 -6.91
CA ALA A 418 10.76 27.20 -8.13
C ALA A 418 10.52 25.71 -7.81
N LEU A 419 9.55 25.16 -8.54
CA LEU A 419 8.90 23.86 -8.31
C LEU A 419 9.85 22.65 -8.42
N LEU A 420 9.56 21.62 -7.61
CA LEU A 420 10.23 20.31 -7.51
C LEU A 420 10.82 19.80 -8.82
N SER A 421 12.08 19.37 -8.76
CA SER A 421 12.67 18.52 -9.78
C SER A 421 12.61 17.07 -9.29
N ALA A 422 11.69 16.28 -9.84
CA ALA A 422 11.85 14.83 -9.80
C ALA A 422 12.88 14.45 -10.86
N SER A 423 14.05 13.99 -10.45
CA SER A 423 14.92 13.24 -11.37
C SER A 423 14.43 11.80 -11.37
N CYS A 424 14.00 11.28 -12.52
CA CYS A 424 13.61 9.89 -12.69
C CYS A 424 14.88 9.03 -12.83
N PRO A 425 15.18 8.10 -11.89
CA PRO A 425 16.32 7.21 -12.00
C PRO A 425 15.88 5.78 -12.31
N ARG A 426 16.65 5.23 -13.25
CA ARG A 426 17.03 3.84 -13.52
C ARG A 426 16.16 2.70 -12.96
N ALA A 427 15.76 1.86 -13.91
CA ALA A 427 15.28 0.51 -13.70
C ALA A 427 16.31 -0.36 -12.96
N VAL A 428 15.92 -0.97 -11.85
CA VAL A 428 16.68 -2.08 -11.26
C VAL A 428 15.85 -3.35 -11.48
N THR A 429 16.34 -4.24 -12.33
CA THR A 429 15.72 -5.54 -12.64
C THR A 429 16.61 -6.71 -12.24
N ASP A 430 17.94 -6.52 -12.25
CA ASP A 430 18.90 -7.55 -11.88
C ASP A 430 18.71 -8.01 -10.42
N GLU A 431 18.72 -9.34 -10.22
CA GLU A 431 18.71 -10.00 -8.90
C GLU A 431 17.43 -9.80 -8.07
N PHE A 432 16.34 -9.35 -8.65
CA PHE A 432 15.03 -9.40 -8.00
C PHE A 432 14.26 -10.66 -8.38
N PRO A 433 13.40 -11.20 -7.50
CA PRO A 433 12.48 -12.28 -7.88
C PRO A 433 11.56 -11.78 -9.01
N LEU A 434 10.90 -12.68 -9.73
CA LEU A 434 9.90 -12.31 -10.74
C LEU A 434 8.87 -11.35 -10.14
N LEU A 435 9.04 -10.06 -10.44
CA LEU A 435 8.33 -8.97 -9.78
C LEU A 435 6.85 -8.94 -10.15
N HIS A 436 6.43 -9.67 -11.19
CA HIS A 436 5.03 -9.90 -11.55
C HIS A 436 4.24 -10.50 -10.39
N PHE A 437 4.90 -11.29 -9.54
CA PHE A 437 4.29 -11.95 -8.40
C PHE A 437 4.38 -11.13 -7.12
N THR A 438 4.84 -9.88 -7.16
CA THR A 438 4.99 -9.04 -5.96
C THR A 438 3.62 -8.81 -5.31
N THR A 439 3.50 -9.20 -4.04
CA THR A 439 2.30 -8.96 -3.23
C THR A 439 2.50 -7.87 -2.20
N SER A 440 3.73 -7.70 -1.71
CA SER A 440 4.07 -6.72 -0.70
C SER A 440 5.49 -6.22 -0.88
N MET A 441 5.70 -4.94 -0.56
CA MET A 441 7.01 -4.30 -0.61
C MET A 441 7.11 -3.29 0.53
N ASP A 442 8.30 -3.15 1.10
CA ASP A 442 8.61 -2.05 2.02
C ASP A 442 10.05 -1.59 1.80
N PHE A 443 10.32 -0.31 2.06
CA PHE A 443 11.64 0.26 1.80
C PHE A 443 12.00 1.26 2.89
N ASP A 444 13.18 1.07 3.46
CA ASP A 444 13.82 2.04 4.32
C ASP A 444 14.93 2.75 3.55
N ASP A 445 14.61 3.91 3.00
CA ASP A 445 15.53 4.78 2.27
C ASP A 445 16.71 5.33 3.06
N VAL A 446 16.63 5.32 4.40
CA VAL A 446 17.71 5.85 5.22
C VAL A 446 18.75 4.78 5.54
N THR A 447 18.39 3.51 5.38
CA THR A 447 19.33 2.40 5.42
C THR A 447 19.55 1.75 4.06
N GLY A 448 18.78 2.17 3.06
CA GLY A 448 18.77 1.60 1.72
C GLY A 448 18.40 0.12 1.75
N LEU A 449 17.45 -0.27 2.59
CA LEU A 449 16.95 -1.64 2.65
C LEU A 449 15.58 -1.71 1.97
N LEU A 450 15.51 -2.46 0.87
CA LEU A 450 14.26 -2.80 0.19
C LEU A 450 13.93 -4.26 0.48
N VAL A 451 12.69 -4.53 0.86
CA VAL A 451 12.17 -5.90 1.05
C VAL A 451 11.00 -6.12 0.12
N VAL A 452 11.07 -7.19 -0.67
CA VAL A 452 10.04 -7.60 -1.63
C VAL A 452 9.54 -9.00 -1.26
N GLY A 453 8.23 -9.15 -1.17
CA GLY A 453 7.55 -10.43 -0.96
C GLY A 453 6.64 -10.77 -2.13
N THR A 454 6.59 -12.05 -2.50
CA THR A 454 5.78 -12.52 -3.63
C THR A 454 4.72 -13.54 -3.25
N CYS A 455 3.66 -13.64 -4.05
CA CYS A 455 2.65 -14.70 -3.95
C CYS A 455 3.20 -16.10 -4.25
N LYS A 456 4.44 -16.20 -4.75
CA LYS A 456 5.17 -17.47 -4.88
C LYS A 456 5.98 -17.80 -3.63
N GLY A 457 5.84 -17.05 -2.53
CA GLY A 457 6.58 -17.30 -1.30
C GLY A 457 8.07 -16.99 -1.41
N ARG A 458 8.48 -16.03 -2.26
CA ARG A 458 9.85 -15.54 -2.29
C ARG A 458 9.93 -14.24 -1.48
N LEU A 459 10.95 -14.14 -0.64
CA LEU A 459 11.40 -12.89 -0.03
C LEU A 459 12.73 -12.49 -0.69
N CYS A 460 12.87 -11.21 -1.01
CA CYS A 460 14.13 -10.61 -1.43
C CYS A 460 14.45 -9.41 -0.54
N PHE A 461 15.63 -9.42 0.06
CA PHE A 461 16.19 -8.33 0.83
C PHE A 461 17.30 -7.70 -0.01
N ALA A 462 17.11 -6.46 -0.45
CA ALA A 462 18.05 -5.73 -1.29
C ALA A 462 18.62 -4.54 -0.51
N ARG A 463 19.94 -4.53 -0.30
CA ARG A 463 20.66 -3.47 0.42
C ARG A 463 21.50 -2.62 -0.55
N PHE A 464 21.29 -1.30 -0.56
CA PHE A 464 22.04 -0.35 -1.41
C PHE A 464 23.38 0.10 -0.82
N ILE A 465 23.61 -0.19 0.45
CA ILE A 465 24.87 0.05 1.15
C ILE A 465 25.27 -1.18 1.99
N PRO A 466 26.58 -1.38 2.26
CA PRO A 466 27.04 -2.41 3.19
C PRO A 466 26.48 -2.21 4.61
N GLU A 467 26.25 -3.31 5.32
CA GLU A 467 25.68 -3.31 6.67
C GLU A 467 26.59 -2.58 7.68
N GLU A 468 27.92 -2.66 7.50
CA GLU A 468 28.89 -2.06 8.42
C GLU A 468 29.00 -0.53 8.29
N MET A 469 28.19 0.10 7.44
CA MET A 469 28.18 1.56 7.30
C MET A 469 27.55 2.28 8.48
N ILE A 470 26.63 1.62 9.20
CA ILE A 470 25.94 2.15 10.37
C ILE A 470 26.62 1.58 11.62
N ALA A 471 27.08 2.45 12.52
CA ALA A 471 27.69 1.99 13.76
C ALA A 471 26.64 1.39 14.70
N SER A 472 26.94 0.26 15.35
CA SER A 472 26.05 -0.36 16.33
C SER A 472 25.67 0.61 17.46
N GLY A 473 24.39 0.62 17.83
CA GLY A 473 23.82 1.54 18.82
C GLY A 473 23.77 3.01 18.37
N SER A 474 24.04 3.32 17.10
CA SER A 474 23.84 4.68 16.56
C SER A 474 22.38 4.99 16.24
N LEU A 475 21.54 3.95 16.17
CA LEU A 475 20.11 3.99 15.88
C LEU A 475 19.39 3.17 16.96
N MET A 476 18.10 3.45 17.19
CA MET A 476 17.21 2.64 18.02
C MET A 476 16.78 1.42 17.19
N ASP A 477 17.68 0.46 17.05
CA ASP A 477 17.55 -0.72 16.20
C ASP A 477 17.16 -2.01 16.97
N GLU A 478 17.08 -1.89 18.29
CA GLU A 478 16.55 -2.91 19.20
C GLU A 478 15.02 -2.87 19.28
N LEU A 479 14.40 -4.02 19.51
CA LEU A 479 12.97 -4.07 19.82
C LEU A 479 12.73 -3.46 21.21
N PRO A 480 11.61 -2.75 21.41
CA PRO A 480 11.31 -2.15 22.71
C PRO A 480 11.09 -3.26 23.75
N ALA A 481 11.60 -3.08 24.96
CA ALA A 481 11.28 -3.96 26.08
C ALA A 481 9.76 -3.96 26.32
N GLN A 482 9.20 -5.12 26.68
CA GLN A 482 7.76 -5.25 26.91
C GLN A 482 7.26 -4.24 27.95
N SER A 483 6.38 -3.33 27.50
CA SER A 483 5.72 -2.35 28.36
C SER A 483 4.28 -2.72 28.67
N SER A 484 3.69 -3.67 27.94
CA SER A 484 2.25 -3.98 27.98
C SER A 484 1.98 -5.41 28.46
N ARG A 485 0.81 -5.61 29.09
CA ARG A 485 0.31 -6.91 29.61
C ARG A 485 -0.37 -7.80 28.55
N GLY A 486 -0.10 -7.60 27.26
CA GLY A 486 -0.72 -8.40 26.21
C GLY A 486 -0.28 -9.86 26.29
N ASP A 487 -1.21 -10.79 26.04
CA ASP A 487 -0.88 -12.20 25.89
C ASP A 487 -0.06 -12.38 24.61
N GLU A 488 0.99 -13.19 24.68
CA GLU A 488 1.75 -13.57 23.49
C GLU A 488 0.85 -14.28 22.47
N LEU A 489 1.03 -13.99 21.18
CA LEU A 489 0.32 -14.68 20.10
C LEU A 489 0.60 -16.19 20.13
N SER A 490 -0.35 -16.97 19.60
CA SER A 490 -0.21 -18.42 19.55
C SER A 490 0.96 -18.84 18.67
N ILE A 491 1.85 -19.64 19.24
CA ILE A 491 2.88 -20.40 18.51
C ILE A 491 2.36 -21.76 18.02
N ALA A 492 1.20 -22.20 18.53
CA ALA A 492 0.55 -23.41 18.08
C ALA A 492 -0.29 -23.11 16.83
N SER A 493 -0.33 -24.07 15.91
CA SER A 493 -1.15 -24.00 14.70
C SER A 493 -2.62 -23.73 15.06
N ILE A 494 -3.24 -22.85 14.29
CA ILE A 494 -4.65 -22.47 14.41
C ILE A 494 -5.35 -22.86 13.11
N ASP A 495 -6.53 -23.43 13.23
CA ASP A 495 -7.38 -23.70 12.07
C ASP A 495 -7.77 -22.39 11.37
N MET A 496 -7.68 -22.40 10.03
CA MET A 496 -8.05 -21.25 9.22
C MET A 496 -9.58 -21.06 9.20
N ASP A 497 -10.04 -19.88 9.62
CA ASP A 497 -11.42 -19.39 9.45
C ASP A 497 -11.53 -18.61 8.14
N ILE A 498 -11.47 -19.30 7.00
CA ILE A 498 -11.63 -18.69 5.67
C ILE A 498 -12.97 -19.10 5.06
N PRO A 499 -13.58 -18.23 4.23
CA PRO A 499 -14.80 -18.60 3.52
C PRO A 499 -14.63 -19.94 2.78
N PRO A 500 -15.60 -20.87 2.88
CA PRO A 500 -15.49 -22.19 2.25
C PRO A 500 -15.22 -22.13 0.74
N TYR A 501 -15.61 -21.03 0.08
CA TYR A 501 -15.25 -20.72 -1.31
C TYR A 501 -13.79 -21.04 -1.61
N PHE A 502 -12.85 -20.54 -0.81
CA PHE A 502 -11.43 -20.63 -1.10
C PHE A 502 -10.92 -22.08 -1.00
N ILE A 503 -11.51 -22.88 -0.12
CA ILE A 503 -11.22 -24.31 0.02
C ILE A 503 -11.73 -25.07 -1.22
N HIS A 504 -12.89 -24.69 -1.74
CA HIS A 504 -13.49 -25.35 -2.90
C HIS A 504 -12.89 -24.90 -4.24
N ALA A 505 -12.62 -23.60 -4.40
CA ALA A 505 -12.08 -23.00 -5.62
C ALA A 505 -10.75 -23.66 -6.03
N GLN A 506 -9.91 -24.01 -5.06
CA GLN A 506 -8.67 -24.72 -5.31
C GLN A 506 -8.88 -26.16 -5.81
N LYS A 507 -9.86 -26.88 -5.23
CA LYS A 507 -10.23 -28.25 -5.65
C LYS A 507 -10.87 -28.25 -7.04
N SER A 508 -11.66 -27.23 -7.34
CA SER A 508 -12.40 -27.08 -8.61
C SER A 508 -11.58 -26.48 -9.75
N LYS A 509 -10.25 -26.34 -9.60
CA LYS A 509 -9.32 -25.85 -10.64
C LYS A 509 -9.51 -26.53 -12.01
N TYR A 510 -10.13 -27.71 -12.03
CA TYR A 510 -10.43 -28.49 -13.25
C TYR A 510 -11.92 -28.68 -13.55
N ASP A 511 -12.81 -28.63 -12.56
CA ASP A 511 -14.22 -29.04 -12.72
C ASP A 511 -15.23 -27.88 -12.75
N PHE A 512 -14.81 -26.65 -12.44
CA PHE A 512 -15.66 -25.43 -12.45
C PHE A 512 -16.99 -25.50 -11.66
N ALA A 513 -17.25 -26.58 -10.93
CA ALA A 513 -18.49 -26.82 -10.19
C ALA A 513 -18.24 -26.59 -8.69
N LEU A 514 -18.83 -25.52 -8.15
CA LEU A 514 -18.96 -25.35 -6.71
C LEU A 514 -20.01 -26.34 -6.18
N PRO A 515 -19.82 -26.94 -4.98
CA PRO A 515 -20.84 -27.78 -4.38
C PRO A 515 -22.16 -27.03 -4.20
N SER A 516 -23.29 -27.68 -4.50
CA SER A 516 -24.62 -27.07 -4.34
C SER A 516 -24.87 -26.60 -2.90
N GLN A 517 -24.44 -27.40 -1.92
CA GLN A 517 -24.53 -27.05 -0.51
C GLN A 517 -23.83 -25.72 -0.19
N TYR A 518 -22.65 -25.46 -0.75
CA TYR A 518 -21.95 -24.20 -0.54
C TYR A 518 -22.72 -23.01 -1.12
N ILE A 519 -23.28 -23.20 -2.32
CA ILE A 519 -24.08 -22.18 -2.99
C ILE A 519 -25.32 -21.86 -2.13
N GLU A 520 -26.02 -22.88 -1.64
CA GLU A 520 -27.18 -22.76 -0.76
C GLU A 520 -26.81 -22.00 0.53
N GLU A 521 -25.77 -22.44 1.24
CA GLU A 521 -25.29 -21.78 2.46
C GLU A 521 -24.91 -20.31 2.20
N THR A 522 -24.26 -20.01 1.08
CA THR A 522 -23.89 -18.64 0.73
C THR A 522 -25.12 -17.78 0.46
N VAL A 523 -26.08 -18.29 -0.31
CA VAL A 523 -27.34 -17.60 -0.61
C VAL A 523 -28.16 -17.36 0.66
N GLU A 524 -28.14 -18.28 1.63
CA GLU A 524 -28.80 -18.12 2.92
C GLU A 524 -28.22 -16.95 3.75
N THR A 525 -26.95 -16.60 3.58
CA THR A 525 -26.36 -15.42 4.22
C THR A 525 -26.81 -14.11 3.60
N TRP A 526 -27.38 -14.14 2.39
CA TRP A 526 -27.83 -12.92 1.74
C TRP A 526 -29.11 -12.41 2.41
N PRO A 527 -29.13 -11.12 2.79
CA PRO A 527 -30.27 -10.53 3.46
C PRO A 527 -31.50 -10.63 2.55
N PRO A 528 -32.67 -11.02 3.10
CA PRO A 528 -33.89 -11.03 2.31
C PRO A 528 -34.19 -9.61 1.81
N LEU A 529 -34.81 -9.53 0.63
CA LEU A 529 -35.33 -8.26 0.13
C LEU A 529 -36.26 -7.62 1.18
N PRO A 530 -36.18 -6.29 1.38
CA PRO A 530 -37.18 -5.57 2.16
C PRO A 530 -38.58 -5.93 1.67
N ARG A 531 -39.44 -6.44 2.57
CA ARG A 531 -40.79 -6.91 2.23
C ARG A 531 -41.54 -5.82 1.46
N GLY A 532 -42.00 -6.15 0.24
CA GLY A 532 -42.81 -5.26 -0.61
C GLY A 532 -42.08 -4.51 -1.72
N SER A 533 -40.75 -4.58 -1.82
CA SER A 533 -39.97 -3.71 -2.73
C SER A 533 -39.85 -4.18 -4.19
N LEU A 534 -39.91 -5.48 -4.47
CA LEU A 534 -39.69 -6.04 -5.82
C LEU A 534 -40.58 -7.26 -6.16
N ALA A 535 -41.51 -7.62 -5.27
CA ALA A 535 -42.32 -8.84 -5.40
C ALA A 535 -43.39 -8.78 -6.50
N SER A 536 -43.59 -7.63 -7.13
CA SER A 536 -44.49 -7.43 -8.28
C SER A 536 -43.67 -7.10 -9.53
N GLY A 537 -43.55 -8.04 -10.47
CA GLY A 537 -42.89 -7.81 -11.75
C GLY A 537 -41.95 -8.95 -12.20
N PRO A 538 -41.04 -8.69 -13.15
CA PRO A 538 -40.12 -9.69 -13.70
C PRO A 538 -38.90 -9.98 -12.81
N TRP A 539 -38.92 -9.57 -11.54
CA TRP A 539 -37.82 -9.72 -10.59
C TRP A 539 -37.99 -10.96 -9.73
N SER A 540 -36.89 -11.65 -9.46
CA SER A 540 -36.82 -12.85 -8.62
C SER A 540 -35.69 -12.73 -7.62
N ASN A 541 -35.89 -13.30 -6.43
CA ASN A 541 -34.84 -13.60 -5.46
C ASN A 541 -34.69 -15.11 -5.24
N ASP A 542 -35.35 -15.93 -6.07
CA ASP A 542 -35.16 -17.38 -6.10
C ASP A 542 -33.88 -17.67 -6.89
N TRP A 543 -32.75 -17.58 -6.21
CA TRP A 543 -31.42 -17.77 -6.80
C TRP A 543 -31.22 -19.17 -7.40
N SER A 544 -32.03 -20.15 -7.02
CA SER A 544 -31.97 -21.51 -7.60
C SER A 544 -32.27 -21.54 -9.10
N GLN A 545 -33.02 -20.54 -9.62
CA GLN A 545 -33.33 -20.41 -11.04
C GLN A 545 -32.36 -19.50 -11.80
N TYR A 546 -31.36 -18.92 -11.13
CA TYR A 546 -30.42 -18.00 -11.75
C TYR A 546 -29.18 -18.74 -12.25
N GLU A 547 -29.11 -18.95 -13.57
CA GLU A 547 -28.03 -19.74 -14.21
C GLU A 547 -26.61 -19.24 -13.89
N ASN A 548 -26.46 -17.92 -13.69
CA ASN A 548 -25.17 -17.27 -13.43
C ASN A 548 -24.85 -17.06 -11.94
N LEU A 549 -25.60 -17.70 -11.03
CA LEU A 549 -25.43 -17.58 -9.57
C LEU A 549 -23.98 -17.83 -9.11
N ARG A 550 -23.29 -18.79 -9.72
CA ARG A 550 -21.90 -19.13 -9.39
C ARG A 550 -20.94 -17.94 -9.49
N HIS A 551 -21.24 -16.96 -10.33
CA HIS A 551 -20.40 -15.78 -10.52
C HIS A 551 -20.56 -14.75 -9.38
N TRP A 552 -21.58 -14.92 -8.53
CA TRP A 552 -21.93 -14.04 -7.41
C TRP A 552 -21.57 -14.60 -6.04
N VAL A 553 -21.47 -15.92 -5.88
CA VAL A 553 -21.13 -16.57 -4.59
C VAL A 553 -19.65 -16.45 -4.20
N VAL A 554 -18.87 -15.68 -4.96
CA VAL A 554 -17.47 -15.40 -4.66
C VAL A 554 -17.41 -14.32 -3.58
N PRO A 555 -16.82 -14.62 -2.41
CA PRO A 555 -16.73 -13.65 -1.33
C PRO A 555 -15.80 -12.49 -1.72
N ALA A 556 -15.93 -11.40 -0.99
CA ALA A 556 -14.95 -10.33 -0.96
C ALA A 556 -13.52 -10.89 -0.78
N ASN A 557 -12.56 -10.40 -1.57
CA ASN A 557 -11.19 -10.90 -1.51
C ASN A 557 -10.62 -10.71 -0.09
N ARG A 558 -10.15 -11.81 0.48
CA ARG A 558 -9.54 -11.89 1.82
C ARG A 558 -8.01 -11.85 1.78
N TRP A 559 -7.43 -12.05 0.60
CA TRP A 559 -6.01 -11.95 0.32
C TRP A 559 -5.69 -10.65 -0.42
N PRO A 560 -4.41 -10.25 -0.48
CA PRO A 560 -3.96 -9.27 -1.46
C PRO A 560 -4.38 -9.68 -2.88
N MET A 561 -4.66 -8.71 -3.74
CA MET A 561 -5.27 -8.97 -5.05
C MET A 561 -4.44 -9.86 -5.99
N ILE A 562 -3.14 -9.94 -5.76
CA ILE A 562 -2.15 -10.65 -6.60
C ILE A 562 -1.93 -12.09 -6.12
N ASP A 563 -2.62 -12.54 -5.06
CA ASP A 563 -2.54 -13.95 -4.68
C ASP A 563 -3.11 -14.84 -5.80
N VAL A 564 -2.35 -15.87 -6.17
CA VAL A 564 -2.52 -16.78 -7.31
C VAL A 564 -3.82 -17.60 -7.26
N GLY A 565 -4.45 -17.75 -6.09
CA GLY A 565 -5.84 -18.23 -6.03
C GLY A 565 -6.83 -17.31 -6.78
N GLY A 566 -6.44 -16.03 -6.91
CA GLY A 566 -7.07 -14.95 -7.66
C GLY A 566 -7.32 -15.23 -9.15
N PHE A 567 -6.60 -16.17 -9.76
CA PHE A 567 -6.68 -16.40 -11.22
C PHE A 567 -8.07 -16.81 -11.72
N TYR A 568 -8.94 -17.29 -10.83
CA TYR A 568 -10.31 -17.70 -11.13
C TYR A 568 -11.36 -16.61 -10.86
N HIS A 569 -10.96 -15.46 -10.32
CA HIS A 569 -11.85 -14.36 -9.94
C HIS A 569 -12.24 -13.45 -11.10
N VAL A 570 -11.56 -13.55 -12.26
CA VAL A 570 -11.81 -12.65 -13.41
C VAL A 570 -13.17 -12.90 -14.06
N ASP A 571 -13.67 -14.13 -13.97
CA ASP A 571 -15.02 -14.48 -14.44
C ASP A 571 -16.09 -14.24 -13.37
N SER A 572 -15.71 -13.87 -12.15
CA SER A 572 -16.67 -13.53 -11.09
C SER A 572 -17.08 -12.06 -11.17
N ILE A 573 -18.37 -11.82 -10.93
CA ILE A 573 -18.96 -10.49 -10.97
C ILE A 573 -18.54 -9.66 -9.76
N VAL A 574 -18.41 -10.27 -8.58
CA VAL A 574 -18.09 -9.55 -7.32
C VAL A 574 -16.70 -8.88 -7.37
N PRO A 575 -15.59 -9.58 -7.65
CA PRO A 575 -14.27 -8.96 -7.80
C PRO A 575 -14.24 -7.87 -8.86
N ARG A 576 -15.00 -8.04 -9.96
CA ARG A 576 -15.09 -7.05 -11.04
C ARG A 576 -15.84 -5.79 -10.62
N ILE A 577 -16.94 -5.92 -9.87
CA ILE A 577 -17.63 -4.78 -9.25
C ILE A 577 -16.67 -4.04 -8.33
N ARG A 578 -15.95 -4.76 -7.47
CA ARG A 578 -14.96 -4.16 -6.58
C ARG A 578 -13.89 -3.39 -7.32
N LEU A 579 -13.39 -3.96 -8.41
CA LEU A 579 -12.40 -3.33 -9.26
C LEU A 579 -12.91 -2.05 -9.92
N VAL A 580 -14.07 -2.10 -10.57
CA VAL A 580 -14.57 -0.96 -11.35
C VAL A 580 -15.04 0.17 -10.44
N MET A 581 -15.69 -0.19 -9.33
CA MET A 581 -16.19 0.78 -8.37
C MET A 581 -15.12 1.26 -7.39
N ASP A 582 -14.00 0.57 -7.28
CA ASP A 582 -12.98 0.76 -6.24
C ASP A 582 -13.54 0.53 -4.81
N THR A 583 -14.54 -0.34 -4.67
CA THR A 583 -15.17 -0.61 -3.37
C THR A 583 -14.38 -1.61 -2.53
N LEU A 584 -14.29 -1.32 -1.24
CA LEU A 584 -13.78 -2.20 -0.20
C LEU A 584 -14.89 -2.96 0.52
N GLY A 585 -16.13 -2.47 0.43
CA GLY A 585 -17.30 -3.10 1.02
C GLY A 585 -17.69 -4.43 0.39
N ASP A 586 -18.55 -5.17 1.09
CA ASP A 586 -19.11 -6.44 0.63
C ASP A 586 -20.18 -6.20 -0.43
N VAL A 587 -20.05 -6.87 -1.57
CA VAL A 587 -21.01 -6.82 -2.68
C VAL A 587 -22.05 -7.91 -2.45
N ILE A 588 -23.29 -7.50 -2.16
CA ILE A 588 -24.36 -8.41 -1.77
C ILE A 588 -25.47 -8.35 -2.81
N PRO A 589 -25.68 -9.40 -3.62
CA PRO A 589 -26.79 -9.45 -4.56
C PRO A 589 -28.13 -9.57 -3.81
N LEU A 590 -29.18 -8.96 -4.37
CA LEU A 590 -30.49 -8.83 -3.74
C LEU A 590 -31.61 -9.43 -4.58
N ALA A 591 -31.60 -9.19 -5.89
CA ALA A 591 -32.60 -9.69 -6.83
C ALA A 591 -32.03 -9.75 -8.25
N TYR A 592 -32.63 -10.55 -9.11
CA TYR A 592 -32.30 -10.60 -10.53
C TYR A 592 -33.55 -10.60 -11.43
N ARG A 593 -33.34 -10.30 -12.71
CA ARG A 593 -34.31 -10.39 -13.81
C ARG A 593 -33.61 -11.12 -14.96
N LEU A 594 -34.29 -11.99 -15.71
CA LEU A 594 -33.65 -12.80 -16.78
C LEU A 594 -33.72 -12.17 -18.19
N ASN A 595 -34.66 -11.26 -18.46
CA ASN A 595 -34.89 -10.69 -19.79
C ASN A 595 -35.10 -9.17 -19.77
N PRO A 596 -34.05 -8.35 -19.99
CA PRO A 596 -32.63 -8.70 -20.03
C PRO A 596 -32.11 -9.16 -18.65
N GLU A 597 -30.98 -9.87 -18.66
CA GLU A 597 -30.35 -10.35 -17.44
C GLU A 597 -29.78 -9.18 -16.63
N ILE A 598 -30.42 -8.85 -15.51
CA ILE A 598 -30.01 -7.75 -14.62
C ILE A 598 -29.99 -8.25 -13.19
N VAL A 599 -28.98 -7.85 -12.44
CA VAL A 599 -28.89 -8.10 -11.00
C VAL A 599 -28.86 -6.78 -10.24
N VAL A 600 -29.72 -6.66 -9.23
CA VAL A 600 -29.65 -5.61 -8.21
C VAL A 600 -28.78 -6.12 -7.08
N TYR A 601 -27.82 -5.30 -6.65
CA TYR A 601 -26.96 -5.60 -5.52
C TYR A 601 -26.79 -4.37 -4.64
N ARG A 602 -26.23 -4.56 -3.44
CA ARG A 602 -25.88 -3.48 -2.54
C ARG A 602 -24.45 -3.57 -2.05
N ILE A 603 -23.91 -2.41 -1.66
CA ILE A 603 -22.68 -2.29 -0.89
C ILE A 603 -22.98 -1.38 0.29
N GLY A 604 -23.00 -1.97 1.48
CA GLY A 604 -23.55 -1.32 2.67
C GLY A 604 -25.01 -0.87 2.40
N PRO A 605 -25.34 0.43 2.58
CA PRO A 605 -26.67 0.98 2.35
C PRO A 605 -26.93 1.44 0.90
N ARG A 606 -25.95 1.34 0.00
CA ARG A 606 -26.06 1.83 -1.39
C ARG A 606 -26.49 0.72 -2.32
N TYR A 607 -27.39 1.03 -3.26
CA TYR A 607 -27.97 0.08 -4.21
C TYR A 607 -27.45 0.34 -5.62
N TYR A 608 -27.20 -0.74 -6.35
CA TYR A 608 -26.65 -0.71 -7.69
C TYR A 608 -27.32 -1.76 -8.56
N MET A 609 -27.17 -1.61 -9.87
CA MET A 609 -27.63 -2.57 -10.86
C MET A 609 -26.51 -2.92 -11.82
N VAL A 610 -26.50 -4.16 -12.28
CA VAL A 610 -25.60 -4.62 -13.33
C VAL A 610 -26.38 -5.43 -14.35
N THR A 611 -26.16 -5.14 -15.63
CA THR A 611 -26.66 -5.97 -16.73
C THR A 611 -25.62 -7.03 -17.06
N VAL A 612 -25.98 -8.31 -17.00
CA VAL A 612 -25.09 -9.42 -17.29
C VAL A 612 -25.29 -9.81 -18.75
N THR A 613 -24.27 -9.65 -19.59
CA THR A 613 -24.34 -10.08 -21.01
C THR A 613 -23.66 -11.43 -21.20
N LYS A 614 -24.15 -12.26 -22.13
CA LYS A 614 -23.55 -13.58 -22.42
C LYS A 614 -22.06 -13.53 -22.79
N ASP A 615 -21.58 -12.41 -23.33
CA ASP A 615 -20.14 -12.15 -23.48
C ASP A 615 -19.55 -11.68 -22.15
N VAL A 616 -19.02 -12.64 -21.38
CA VAL A 616 -18.35 -12.44 -20.08
C VAL A 616 -17.34 -11.28 -20.10
N LEU A 617 -16.70 -11.04 -21.25
CA LEU A 617 -15.70 -9.99 -21.44
C LEU A 617 -16.28 -8.56 -21.49
N ASN A 618 -17.49 -8.37 -22.01
CA ASN A 618 -18.10 -7.04 -22.23
C ASN A 618 -19.15 -6.64 -21.17
N MET A 619 -19.27 -7.43 -20.09
CA MET A 619 -20.43 -7.46 -19.18
C MET A 619 -20.79 -6.22 -18.35
N LEU A 620 -20.06 -5.11 -18.39
CA LEU A 620 -20.40 -4.00 -17.49
C LEU A 620 -20.59 -2.70 -18.24
N ASN A 621 -21.81 -2.52 -18.73
CA ASN A 621 -22.29 -1.20 -19.06
C ASN A 621 -22.95 -0.60 -17.81
N PHE A 622 -22.19 0.22 -17.08
CA PHE A 622 -22.64 0.86 -15.87
C PHE A 622 -23.49 2.08 -16.21
N GLU A 623 -24.79 1.96 -16.00
CA GLU A 623 -25.61 3.12 -15.69
C GLU A 623 -25.63 3.22 -14.17
N ASP A 624 -24.78 4.08 -13.60
CA ASP A 624 -24.89 4.50 -12.19
C ASP A 624 -26.18 5.32 -12.04
N MET A 625 -27.33 4.65 -12.13
CA MET A 625 -28.61 5.21 -11.73
C MET A 625 -28.77 4.83 -10.27
N PRO A 626 -28.32 5.67 -9.34
CA PRO A 626 -28.62 5.45 -7.94
C PRO A 626 -30.15 5.31 -7.83
N LEU A 627 -30.65 4.28 -7.16
CA LEU A 627 -32.06 4.32 -6.82
C LEU A 627 -32.22 5.39 -5.75
N PRO A 628 -32.99 6.48 -5.97
CA PRO A 628 -33.38 7.34 -4.85
C PRO A 628 -33.99 6.47 -3.77
N ASN A 629 -33.68 6.82 -2.51
CA ASN A 629 -34.16 6.17 -1.30
C ASN A 629 -35.47 5.46 -1.60
N LEU A 630 -35.47 4.13 -1.52
CA LEU A 630 -36.65 3.30 -1.70
C LEU A 630 -37.68 3.67 -0.61
N ASP A 631 -38.28 4.85 -0.73
CA ASP A 631 -39.57 5.14 -0.15
C ASP A 631 -40.56 4.41 -1.04
N VAL A 632 -40.82 3.16 -0.64
CA VAL A 632 -41.54 2.10 -1.37
C VAL A 632 -43.01 2.47 -1.63
N THR A 633 -43.41 3.70 -1.32
CA THR A 633 -44.76 4.21 -1.46
C THR A 633 -44.99 5.04 -2.72
N SER A 634 -43.93 5.37 -3.49
CA SER A 634 -44.03 6.30 -4.62
C SER A 634 -44.25 5.61 -5.99
N PRO A 635 -45.36 5.92 -6.71
CA PRO A 635 -45.64 5.45 -8.08
C PRO A 635 -44.60 5.88 -9.13
N LEU A 636 -43.78 6.89 -8.83
CA LEU A 636 -42.71 7.38 -9.72
C LEU A 636 -41.64 6.31 -10.01
N GLN A 637 -41.57 5.24 -9.20
CA GLN A 637 -40.62 4.15 -9.41
C GLN A 637 -40.98 3.26 -10.59
N SER A 638 -42.25 2.97 -10.87
CA SER A 638 -42.60 2.17 -12.05
C SER A 638 -42.27 2.93 -13.34
N GLU A 639 -42.47 4.25 -13.35
CA GLU A 639 -42.08 5.12 -14.48
C GLU A 639 -40.57 5.26 -14.61
N PHE A 640 -39.80 5.31 -13.52
CA PHE A 640 -38.33 5.34 -13.56
C PHE A 640 -37.75 4.03 -14.11
N PHE A 641 -38.25 2.89 -13.62
CA PHE A 641 -37.90 1.57 -14.15
C PHE A 641 -38.35 1.40 -15.61
N GLU A 642 -39.51 1.94 -15.99
CA GLU A 642 -39.95 1.95 -17.39
C GLU A 642 -39.13 2.90 -18.27
N ALA A 643 -38.66 4.04 -17.76
CA ALA A 643 -37.83 4.98 -18.50
C ALA A 643 -36.44 4.40 -18.79
N LEU A 644 -35.83 3.73 -17.80
CA LEU A 644 -34.61 2.92 -17.94
C LEU A 644 -34.77 1.82 -19.01
N THR A 645 -35.96 1.23 -19.14
CA THR A 645 -36.22 0.19 -20.15
C THR A 645 -36.41 0.72 -21.57
N ARG A 646 -36.62 2.04 -21.77
CA ARG A 646 -36.92 2.63 -23.09
C ARG A 646 -35.73 3.35 -23.73
N SER A 647 -34.68 3.65 -22.96
CA SER A 647 -33.56 4.46 -23.45
C SER A 647 -32.45 3.61 -24.08
N ASN A 648 -32.23 3.78 -25.40
CA ASN A 648 -31.02 3.35 -26.12
C ASN A 648 -29.79 4.20 -25.69
N VAL A 649 -29.51 4.28 -24.39
CA VAL A 649 -28.34 5.02 -23.90
C VAL A 649 -27.11 4.22 -24.32
N GLN A 650 -26.24 4.85 -25.11
CA GLN A 650 -25.00 4.21 -25.47
C GLN A 650 -24.10 4.08 -24.23
N PRO A 651 -23.41 2.93 -24.07
CA PRO A 651 -22.41 2.74 -23.03
C PRO A 651 -21.47 3.93 -22.91
N HIS A 652 -21.33 4.51 -21.73
CA HIS A 652 -20.19 5.42 -21.50
C HIS A 652 -18.91 4.57 -21.53
N PRO A 653 -17.95 4.87 -22.41
CA PRO A 653 -16.78 4.03 -22.58
C PRO A 653 -15.88 4.09 -21.35
N ARG A 654 -15.64 2.92 -20.75
CA ARG A 654 -14.45 2.52 -19.98
C ARG A 654 -13.97 3.52 -18.91
N ARG A 655 -14.49 3.37 -17.68
CA ARG A 655 -13.81 3.86 -16.46
C ARG A 655 -12.90 2.74 -15.94
N PHE A 656 -11.59 2.89 -16.14
CA PHE A 656 -10.58 1.98 -15.58
C PHE A 656 -10.23 2.41 -14.15
N GLY A 657 -10.51 1.56 -13.15
CA GLY A 657 -10.00 1.63 -11.76
C GLY A 657 -9.00 0.51 -11.48
N LYS A 658 -8.25 0.60 -10.37
CA LYS A 658 -7.11 -0.26 -9.94
C LYS A 658 -6.27 -0.86 -11.08
N SER A 659 -5.95 -0.03 -12.07
CA SER A 659 -5.15 -0.41 -13.24
C SER A 659 -3.80 -1.02 -12.86
N GLY A 660 -3.26 -0.60 -11.71
CA GLY A 660 -2.03 -1.15 -11.17
C GLY A 660 -2.17 -2.62 -10.78
N GLU A 661 -2.87 -2.91 -9.67
CA GLU A 661 -2.99 -4.29 -9.17
C GLU A 661 -3.52 -5.26 -10.24
N VAL A 662 -4.39 -4.79 -11.14
CA VAL A 662 -4.91 -5.55 -12.28
C VAL A 662 -3.85 -5.82 -13.33
N GLY A 663 -3.01 -4.83 -13.63
CA GLY A 663 -1.84 -5.01 -14.48
C GLY A 663 -0.88 -6.05 -13.90
N LEU A 664 -0.55 -5.97 -12.60
CA LEU A 664 0.24 -6.99 -11.88
C LEU A 664 -0.39 -8.37 -12.02
N PHE A 665 -1.69 -8.46 -11.78
CA PHE A 665 -2.44 -9.70 -11.89
C PHE A 665 -2.40 -10.30 -13.30
N HIS A 666 -2.66 -9.51 -14.34
CA HIS A 666 -2.63 -9.99 -15.73
C HIS A 666 -1.23 -10.42 -16.14
N ALA A 667 -0.22 -9.66 -15.74
CA ALA A 667 1.17 -9.98 -16.03
C ALA A 667 1.59 -11.28 -15.31
N ALA A 668 1.25 -11.44 -14.02
CA ALA A 668 1.45 -12.69 -13.28
C ALA A 668 0.77 -13.89 -13.92
N LYS A 669 -0.48 -13.71 -14.41
CA LYS A 669 -1.25 -14.77 -15.10
C LYS A 669 -0.57 -15.21 -16.38
N TRP A 670 -0.10 -14.23 -17.16
CA TRP A 670 0.57 -14.50 -18.41
C TRP A 670 1.91 -15.22 -18.16
N VAL A 671 2.70 -14.78 -17.17
CA VAL A 671 3.93 -15.47 -16.75
C VAL A 671 3.64 -16.90 -16.28
N ASP A 672 2.61 -17.13 -15.47
CA ASP A 672 2.26 -18.48 -15.03
C ASP A 672 1.90 -19.40 -16.21
N ARG A 673 1.15 -18.89 -17.19
CA ARG A 673 0.83 -19.64 -18.41
C ARG A 673 2.08 -19.95 -19.22
N LEU A 674 2.99 -18.99 -19.35
CA LEU A 674 4.29 -19.20 -20.00
C LEU A 674 5.07 -20.32 -19.29
N LEU A 675 5.18 -20.27 -17.96
CA LEU A 675 5.90 -21.28 -17.18
C LEU A 675 5.25 -22.66 -17.27
N GLU A 676 3.92 -22.75 -17.32
CA GLU A 676 3.22 -24.00 -17.58
C GLU A 676 3.57 -24.58 -18.97
N VAL A 677 3.61 -23.73 -20.01
CA VAL A 677 3.99 -24.17 -21.36
C VAL A 677 5.46 -24.60 -21.39
N VAL A 678 6.37 -23.86 -20.75
CA VAL A 678 7.78 -24.23 -20.62
C VAL A 678 7.92 -25.60 -19.95
N ALA A 679 7.21 -25.83 -18.84
CA ALA A 679 7.24 -27.11 -18.13
C ALA A 679 6.71 -28.28 -18.98
N GLN A 680 5.65 -28.05 -19.76
CA GLN A 680 5.09 -29.06 -20.68
C GLN A 680 6.03 -29.38 -21.86
N ASN A 681 6.92 -28.44 -22.22
CA ASN A 681 7.84 -28.55 -23.35
C ASN A 681 9.31 -28.65 -22.91
N ALA A 682 9.58 -29.05 -21.65
CA ALA A 682 10.92 -28.96 -21.05
C ALA A 682 12.01 -29.75 -21.81
N GLU A 683 11.68 -30.91 -22.40
CA GLU A 683 12.65 -31.68 -23.20
C GLU A 683 13.00 -31.00 -24.54
N GLU A 684 12.07 -30.24 -25.11
CA GLU A 684 12.30 -29.50 -26.35
C GLU A 684 13.07 -28.21 -26.11
N LEU A 685 12.80 -27.55 -24.98
CA LEU A 685 13.52 -26.36 -24.51
C LEU A 685 14.80 -26.70 -23.73
N LYS A 686 15.24 -27.96 -23.75
CA LYS A 686 16.33 -28.46 -22.90
C LYS A 686 17.65 -27.77 -23.17
N ILE A 687 17.93 -27.41 -24.42
CA ILE A 687 19.17 -26.71 -24.79
C ILE A 687 19.14 -25.32 -24.14
N GLU A 688 18.09 -24.55 -24.39
CA GLU A 688 17.91 -23.21 -23.85
C GLU A 688 17.92 -23.22 -22.31
N LEU A 689 17.14 -24.10 -21.67
CA LEU A 689 17.09 -24.23 -20.21
C LEU A 689 18.41 -24.72 -19.60
N SER A 690 19.26 -25.42 -20.36
CA SER A 690 20.61 -25.79 -19.91
C SER A 690 21.57 -24.61 -19.93
N GLU A 691 21.32 -23.61 -20.78
CA GLU A 691 22.13 -22.39 -20.88
C GLU A 691 21.71 -21.36 -19.82
N ILE A 692 20.41 -21.08 -19.69
CA ILE A 692 19.89 -20.02 -18.81
C ILE A 692 19.53 -20.52 -17.40
N GLY A 693 19.43 -21.83 -17.22
CA GLY A 693 18.99 -22.47 -15.99
C GLY A 693 17.47 -22.65 -15.88
N PRO A 694 17.00 -23.61 -15.07
CA PRO A 694 15.57 -23.96 -15.01
C PRO A 694 14.72 -23.07 -14.09
N ASP A 695 15.33 -22.24 -13.24
CA ASP A 695 14.59 -21.37 -12.32
C ASP A 695 14.39 -19.99 -12.95
N PRO A 696 13.15 -19.63 -13.32
CA PRO A 696 12.85 -18.40 -14.05
C PRO A 696 13.09 -17.12 -13.26
N ASN A 697 13.38 -17.22 -11.96
CA ASN A 697 13.77 -16.07 -11.14
C ASN A 697 15.20 -15.58 -11.45
N PHE A 698 16.01 -16.39 -12.15
CA PHE A 698 17.36 -16.00 -12.55
C PHE A 698 17.48 -15.67 -14.03
N TRP A 699 16.38 -15.75 -14.78
CA TRP A 699 16.35 -15.36 -16.18
C TRP A 699 16.51 -13.84 -16.28
N SER A 700 17.39 -13.42 -17.18
CA SER A 700 17.47 -12.02 -17.61
C SER A 700 16.26 -11.64 -18.48
N GLU A 701 16.12 -10.36 -18.80
CA GLU A 701 15.09 -9.89 -19.74
C GLU A 701 15.24 -10.54 -21.12
N ASP A 702 16.48 -10.70 -21.61
CA ASP A 702 16.77 -11.35 -22.89
C ASP A 702 16.41 -12.84 -22.87
N ASP A 703 16.70 -13.54 -21.76
CA ASP A 703 16.33 -14.95 -21.60
C ASP A 703 14.80 -15.11 -21.61
N PHE A 704 14.10 -14.19 -20.95
CA PHE A 704 12.66 -14.18 -20.88
C PHE A 704 12.04 -13.93 -22.27
N ILE A 705 12.53 -12.93 -23.02
CA ILE A 705 12.11 -12.65 -24.40
C ILE A 705 12.37 -13.86 -25.29
N MET A 706 13.54 -14.49 -25.20
CA MET A 706 13.88 -15.68 -25.97
C MET A 706 12.88 -16.83 -25.73
N ILE A 707 12.57 -17.12 -24.47
CA ILE A 707 11.61 -18.17 -24.10
C ILE A 707 10.21 -17.84 -24.61
N VAL A 708 9.79 -16.58 -24.48
CA VAL A 708 8.50 -16.09 -24.98
C VAL A 708 8.42 -16.25 -26.48
N GLU A 709 9.39 -15.78 -27.26
CA GLU A 709 9.40 -15.94 -28.71
C GLU A 709 9.26 -17.41 -29.11
N LYS A 710 10.01 -18.31 -28.47
CA LYS A 710 9.98 -19.77 -28.74
C LYS A 710 8.62 -20.41 -28.43
N VAL A 711 7.96 -19.94 -27.37
CA VAL A 711 6.67 -20.47 -26.93
C VAL A 711 5.50 -19.86 -27.69
N THR A 712 5.54 -18.56 -27.99
CA THR A 712 4.45 -17.82 -28.66
C THR A 712 4.23 -18.29 -30.09
N TYR A 713 5.26 -18.77 -30.82
CA TYR A 713 5.05 -19.45 -32.11
C TYR A 713 4.21 -20.73 -32.03
N ARG A 714 3.89 -21.21 -30.82
CA ARG A 714 3.19 -22.48 -30.56
C ARG A 714 1.87 -22.29 -29.81
N MET A 715 1.60 -21.11 -29.25
CA MET A 715 0.32 -20.72 -28.63
C MET A 715 -0.63 -20.17 -29.68
#